data_AF-A0A378I766-F1
#
_entry.id   AF-A0A378I766-F1
#
_cell.length_a   1.000
_cell.length_b   1.000
_cell.length_c   1.000
_cell.angle_alpha   90.00
_cell.angle_beta   90.00
_cell.angle_gamma   90.00
#
_symmetry.space_group_name_H-M   'P 1'
#
loop_
_entity.id
_entity.type
_entity.pdbx_description
1 polymer ?
#
loop_
_entity_poly.entity_id
_entity_poly.type
_entity_poly.pdbx_seq_one_letter_code
_entity_poly.pdbx_strand_id
1 'polypeptide(L)'
;MKLHELRQLLIEYDETTYLRKYLLGNHERAQKFRQYLEEYKNKPGNYELIASDIFTLLNKVPEITAANSNLQLIQSIRSKLQDNYFFEIYTAFHNKGLINKTNFELIYGLSQKGRLVLYNLFCSISIEQIYLNSEGLEKVLLLLSHPFFSYYQAAEDCLRFLHNRNYLTSVALDLLLNKKEDLPELLKILKALDDNRILNDICLKYLNLPGLPYYISDLISLLNQANMDITQELFQAICRSNIRYILIPILAILIAAENYELKIEKIIMLLQRDFSFLYDKLSLLQLLHENHMLDNNTFDFVFNNNVFYFEKILEILTRRFLVKTNQELLNKFINKELDCCQIYPAISYLNDANLLDQKSFNECIKLILLTPTYDPFGLNVFSLFKLFENANFYITREKLDTLFSLSNTNICRLYRVTLNLITHQLLNQDSFEKAFQRVTAKLPSVSESEVIKKSRKQTGLLRSEIILDNKNHFFTDHDKQYEKGGFGKVKKGFNSLTSDEAFCGIKKLKEPLPDNAQKEAIREVKYNHLLGRPAFYYSRKGATSVLTQWQRDKGLHLYSRDNELLQIPLGNRLRCLSAALAELNILHRNHRVHGDIKCQNLVLNLKKLSLKLIDFGSAHKVGSAKMFARTRAYKDPYFSGDHFSKDLYAMGLVVMYLFPEVYTITFDKDKTSASLVNKPNFTVPERAIINLVNSMMHSNINVRCTSEDALDYCNKLLANFNKLNLFMLETITNSSLHYDKLTVEQALRV
;
A
#
# COMPACT_ATOMS: atom_id res chain seq x y z
N MET A 1 13.17 24.91 -25.32
CA MET A 1 13.83 24.95 -26.65
C MET A 1 15.00 24.00 -26.63
N LYS A 2 15.15 23.16 -27.66
CA LYS A 2 16.24 22.16 -27.72
C LYS A 2 17.47 22.73 -28.43
N LEU A 3 18.65 22.29 -27.99
CA LEU A 3 19.95 22.76 -28.51
C LEU A 3 20.10 22.52 -30.03
N HIS A 4 19.57 21.41 -30.56
CA HIS A 4 19.60 21.15 -32.00
C HIS A 4 18.80 22.18 -32.80
N GLU A 5 17.72 22.75 -32.26
CA GLU A 5 16.94 23.78 -32.97
C GLU A 5 17.77 25.05 -33.16
N LEU A 6 18.53 25.44 -32.13
CA LEU A 6 19.43 26.58 -32.21
C LEU A 6 20.59 26.35 -33.20
N ARG A 7 21.16 25.15 -33.19
CA ARG A 7 22.20 24.76 -34.17
C ARG A 7 21.66 24.76 -35.59
N GLN A 8 20.44 24.25 -35.77
CA GLN A 8 19.76 24.21 -37.05
C GLN A 8 19.50 25.62 -37.60
N LEU A 9 19.00 26.54 -36.77
CA LEU A 9 18.82 27.94 -37.15
C LEU A 9 20.14 28.61 -37.59
N LEU A 10 21.25 28.29 -36.93
CA LEU A 10 22.58 28.79 -37.32
C LEU A 10 23.07 28.19 -38.64
N ILE A 11 22.82 26.89 -38.87
CA ILE A 11 23.15 26.21 -40.13
C ILE A 11 22.36 26.83 -41.28
N GLU A 12 21.04 27.00 -41.11
CA GLU A 12 20.17 27.65 -42.10
C GLU A 12 20.62 29.08 -42.41
N TYR A 13 21.03 29.84 -41.38
CA TYR A 13 21.62 31.16 -41.58
C TYR A 13 22.91 31.10 -42.40
N ASP A 14 23.79 30.13 -42.14
CA ASP A 14 25.06 29.98 -42.85
C ASP A 14 24.90 29.58 -44.31
N GLU A 15 23.93 28.71 -44.59
CA GLU A 15 23.60 28.28 -45.95
C GLU A 15 22.95 29.42 -46.75
N THR A 16 22.00 30.14 -46.16
CA THR A 16 21.30 31.25 -46.83
C THR A 16 22.17 32.49 -47.02
N THR A 17 23.21 32.67 -46.20
CA THR A 17 24.06 33.88 -46.19
C THR A 17 25.48 33.62 -46.70
N TYR A 18 25.76 32.44 -47.25
CA TYR A 18 27.09 31.97 -47.66
C TYR A 18 27.86 32.98 -48.55
N LEU A 19 27.22 33.47 -49.61
CA LEU A 19 27.79 34.45 -50.56
C LEU A 19 28.12 35.80 -49.89
N ARG A 20 27.27 36.27 -48.98
CA ARG A 20 27.47 37.53 -48.26
C ARG A 20 28.55 37.40 -47.18
N LYS A 21 28.61 36.25 -46.49
CA LYS A 21 29.64 35.91 -45.50
C LYS A 21 31.04 35.87 -46.12
N TYR A 22 31.14 35.37 -47.36
CA TYR A 22 32.39 35.35 -48.12
C TYR A 22 32.89 36.76 -48.48
N LEU A 23 31.97 37.71 -48.75
CA LEU A 23 32.31 39.07 -49.20
C LEU A 23 32.43 40.10 -48.06
N LEU A 24 31.64 39.98 -47.00
CA LEU A 24 31.50 41.01 -45.94
C LEU A 24 31.81 40.49 -44.53
N GLY A 25 32.22 39.22 -44.39
CA GLY A 25 32.43 38.58 -43.10
C GLY A 25 31.14 38.16 -42.40
N ASN A 26 31.28 37.51 -41.24
CA ASN A 26 30.13 37.14 -40.41
C ASN A 26 29.48 38.38 -39.80
N HIS A 27 28.15 38.40 -39.76
CA HIS A 27 27.43 39.42 -39.00
C HIS A 27 27.79 39.29 -37.50
N GLU A 28 28.14 40.39 -36.84
CA GLU A 28 28.61 40.40 -35.44
C GLU A 28 27.66 39.65 -34.49
N ARG A 29 26.34 39.90 -34.62
CA ARG A 29 25.27 39.18 -33.90
C ARG A 29 25.33 37.66 -34.07
N ALA A 30 25.58 37.17 -35.28
CA ALA A 30 25.72 35.73 -35.55
C ALA A 30 27.01 35.17 -34.94
N GLN A 31 28.09 35.97 -34.88
CA GLN A 31 29.34 35.57 -34.23
C GLN A 31 29.17 35.45 -32.70
N LYS A 32 28.48 36.40 -32.05
CA LYS A 32 28.12 36.30 -30.62
C LYS A 32 27.29 35.03 -30.35
N PHE A 33 26.35 34.72 -31.23
CA PHE A 33 25.53 33.51 -31.12
C PHE A 33 26.34 32.20 -31.29
N ARG A 34 27.31 32.17 -32.23
CA ARG A 34 28.26 31.05 -32.33
C ARG A 34 29.05 30.85 -31.06
N GLN A 35 29.61 31.92 -30.52
CA GLN A 35 30.39 31.86 -29.28
C GLN A 35 29.58 31.31 -28.11
N TYR A 36 28.28 31.65 -28.04
CA TYR A 36 27.36 31.04 -27.09
C TYR A 36 27.19 29.53 -27.32
N LEU A 37 26.96 29.09 -28.57
CA LEU A 37 26.77 27.66 -28.88
C LEU A 37 28.02 26.79 -28.65
N GLU A 38 29.21 27.37 -28.77
CA GLU A 38 30.48 26.68 -28.49
C GLU A 38 30.59 26.20 -27.04
N GLU A 39 29.97 26.89 -26.08
CA GLU A 39 29.93 26.47 -24.67
C GLU A 39 29.18 25.15 -24.47
N TYR A 40 28.33 24.79 -25.43
CA TYR A 40 27.53 23.57 -25.42
C TYR A 40 28.03 22.53 -26.44
N LYS A 41 29.24 22.67 -27.00
CA LYS A 41 29.76 21.76 -28.05
C LYS A 41 29.71 20.28 -27.64
N ASN A 42 29.91 19.98 -26.36
CA ASN A 42 29.91 18.63 -25.81
C ASN A 42 28.52 18.16 -25.32
N LYS A 43 27.48 19.00 -25.40
CA LYS A 43 26.11 18.62 -25.02
C LYS A 43 25.39 17.98 -26.22
N PRO A 44 24.56 16.95 -25.98
CA PRO A 44 23.83 16.27 -27.05
C PRO A 44 22.76 17.19 -27.66
N GLY A 45 22.40 16.97 -28.93
CA GLY A 45 21.44 17.85 -29.63
C GLY A 45 20.02 17.85 -29.02
N ASN A 46 19.65 16.80 -28.30
CA ASN A 46 18.39 16.71 -27.57
C ASN A 46 18.40 17.42 -26.20
N TYR A 47 19.52 18.03 -25.80
CA TYR A 47 19.60 18.84 -24.59
C TYR A 47 18.59 19.98 -24.65
N GLU A 48 17.74 20.07 -23.63
CA GLU A 48 16.78 21.15 -23.47
C GLU A 48 17.40 22.29 -22.68
N LEU A 49 17.40 23.49 -23.27
CA LEU A 49 17.96 24.68 -22.64
C LEU A 49 17.15 25.02 -21.39
N ILE A 50 17.82 25.06 -20.25
CA ILE A 50 17.21 25.50 -18.99
C ILE A 50 17.23 27.03 -18.92
N ALA A 51 16.51 27.61 -17.96
CA ALA A 51 16.38 29.06 -17.84
C ALA A 51 17.74 29.79 -17.71
N SER A 52 18.73 29.21 -17.03
CA SER A 52 20.08 29.79 -16.95
C SER A 52 20.78 29.91 -18.32
N ASP A 53 20.51 28.97 -19.20
CA ASP A 53 21.11 28.91 -20.53
C ASP A 53 20.50 30.04 -21.38
N ILE A 54 19.17 30.19 -21.32
CA ILE A 54 18.45 31.29 -21.99
C ILE A 54 18.88 32.65 -21.42
N PHE A 55 19.05 32.78 -20.10
CA PHE A 55 19.56 34.03 -19.51
C PHE A 55 20.92 34.41 -20.06
N THR A 56 21.83 33.43 -20.16
CA THR A 56 23.17 33.62 -20.72
C THR A 56 23.10 34.01 -22.20
N LEU A 57 22.19 33.39 -22.96
CA LEU A 57 21.94 33.74 -24.36
C LEU A 57 21.51 35.20 -24.51
N LEU A 58 20.53 35.66 -23.71
CA LEU A 58 20.04 37.04 -23.79
C LEU A 58 21.08 38.07 -23.37
N ASN A 59 21.96 37.75 -22.41
CA ASN A 59 23.06 38.64 -22.02
C ASN A 59 24.16 38.73 -23.09
N LYS A 60 24.49 37.60 -23.75
CA LYS A 60 25.53 37.57 -24.79
C LYS A 60 25.05 38.08 -26.14
N VAL A 61 23.75 37.98 -26.40
CA VAL A 61 23.11 38.40 -27.65
C VAL A 61 21.88 39.27 -27.32
N PRO A 62 22.08 40.47 -26.74
CA PRO A 62 20.98 41.35 -26.33
C PRO A 62 20.08 41.77 -27.49
N GLU A 63 20.57 41.67 -28.73
CA GLU A 63 19.80 41.96 -29.94
C GLU A 63 18.59 41.02 -30.13
N ILE A 64 18.51 39.89 -29.40
CA ILE A 64 17.33 39.02 -29.35
C ILE A 64 16.12 39.75 -28.76
N THR A 65 16.32 40.63 -27.77
CA THR A 65 15.22 41.36 -27.12
C THR A 65 14.88 42.68 -27.83
N ALA A 66 15.77 43.18 -28.69
CA ALA A 66 15.56 44.39 -29.47
C ALA A 66 14.36 44.26 -30.42
N ALA A 67 13.36 45.13 -30.27
CA ALA A 67 12.13 45.13 -31.08
C ALA A 67 12.39 45.28 -32.59
N ASN A 68 13.52 45.89 -32.97
CA ASN A 68 13.85 46.25 -34.35
C ASN A 68 14.98 45.40 -34.95
N SER A 69 15.26 44.19 -34.42
CA SER A 69 16.29 43.34 -35.02
C SER A 69 15.85 42.88 -36.41
N ASN A 70 16.61 43.29 -37.43
CA ASN A 70 16.37 42.97 -38.84
C ASN A 70 17.02 41.66 -39.32
N LEU A 71 17.71 40.94 -38.42
CA LEU A 71 18.38 39.68 -38.76
C LEU A 71 17.41 38.51 -38.57
N GLN A 72 17.05 37.82 -39.65
CA GLN A 72 16.09 36.70 -39.64
C GLN A 72 16.43 35.64 -38.59
N LEU A 73 17.71 35.27 -38.44
CA LEU A 73 18.18 34.36 -37.38
C LEU A 73 17.72 34.79 -35.98
N ILE A 74 17.87 36.08 -35.66
CA ILE A 74 17.53 36.64 -34.35
C ILE A 74 16.01 36.71 -34.18
N GLN A 75 15.27 37.04 -35.24
CA GLN A 75 13.81 37.03 -35.23
C GLN A 75 13.26 35.61 -35.02
N SER A 76 13.87 34.59 -35.63
CA SER A 76 13.48 33.18 -35.46
C SER A 76 13.78 32.65 -34.06
N ILE A 77 14.91 33.05 -33.45
CA ILE A 77 15.20 32.72 -32.04
C ILE A 77 14.19 33.42 -31.14
N ARG A 78 13.95 34.72 -31.35
CA ARG A 78 12.96 35.51 -30.60
C ARG A 78 11.57 34.87 -30.69
N SER A 79 11.07 34.55 -31.87
CA SER A 79 9.72 33.98 -32.04
C SER A 79 9.55 32.63 -31.37
N LYS A 80 10.59 31.77 -31.36
CA LYS A 80 10.55 30.49 -30.64
C LYS A 80 10.67 30.64 -29.11
N LEU A 81 11.28 31.73 -28.62
CA LEU A 81 11.33 32.06 -27.20
C LEU A 81 10.15 32.94 -26.75
N GLN A 82 9.41 33.50 -27.71
CA GLN A 82 8.32 34.42 -27.44
C GLN A 82 7.13 33.64 -26.91
N ASP A 83 7.03 33.68 -25.59
CA ASP A 83 5.82 33.36 -24.86
C ASP A 83 5.23 34.67 -24.32
N ASN A 84 3.92 34.73 -24.18
CA ASN A 84 3.15 35.96 -23.93
C ASN A 84 3.80 36.85 -22.85
N TYR A 85 4.10 38.10 -23.21
CA TYR A 85 4.67 39.16 -22.36
C TYR A 85 6.11 38.96 -21.86
N PHE A 86 6.78 37.84 -22.18
CA PHE A 86 8.09 37.51 -21.63
C PHE A 86 9.16 38.56 -21.95
N PHE A 87 9.26 39.01 -23.19
CA PHE A 87 10.29 39.96 -23.61
C PHE A 87 10.02 41.38 -23.12
N GLU A 88 8.75 41.77 -23.01
CA GLU A 88 8.32 43.04 -22.43
C GLU A 88 8.72 43.12 -20.95
N ILE A 89 8.45 42.05 -20.18
CA ILE A 89 8.85 41.94 -18.78
C ILE A 89 10.37 41.97 -18.64
N TYR A 90 11.08 41.15 -19.42
CA TYR A 90 12.54 41.12 -19.40
C TYR A 90 13.14 42.49 -19.66
N THR A 91 12.69 43.18 -20.71
CA THR A 91 13.22 44.50 -21.09
C THR A 91 12.92 45.56 -20.03
N ALA A 92 11.70 45.58 -19.49
CA ALA A 92 11.30 46.52 -18.45
C ALA A 92 12.14 46.35 -17.17
N PHE A 93 12.36 45.11 -16.72
CA PHE A 93 13.15 44.84 -15.52
C PHE A 93 14.65 44.98 -15.75
N HIS A 94 15.16 44.59 -16.93
CA HIS A 94 16.56 44.77 -17.29
C HIS A 94 16.94 46.26 -17.31
N ASN A 95 16.12 47.11 -17.92
CA ASN A 95 16.36 48.56 -17.97
C ASN A 95 16.32 49.21 -16.57
N LYS A 96 15.58 48.62 -15.62
CA LYS A 96 15.54 49.05 -14.21
C LYS A 96 16.64 48.41 -13.34
N GLY A 97 17.51 47.56 -13.91
CA GLY A 97 18.57 46.85 -13.16
C GLY A 97 18.04 45.80 -12.18
N LEU A 98 16.81 45.30 -12.38
CA LEU A 98 16.13 44.34 -11.50
C LEU A 98 16.26 42.88 -11.96
N ILE A 99 16.78 42.66 -13.17
CA ILE A 99 17.05 41.31 -13.70
C ILE A 99 18.41 40.81 -13.18
N ASN A 100 18.37 39.67 -12.51
CA ASN A 100 19.51 38.82 -12.23
C ASN A 100 19.16 37.37 -12.61
N LYS A 101 20.12 36.46 -12.50
CA LYS A 101 19.92 35.05 -12.86
C LYS A 101 18.74 34.41 -12.11
N THR A 102 18.65 34.62 -10.80
CA THR A 102 17.60 34.04 -9.95
C THR A 102 16.21 34.53 -10.33
N ASN A 103 16.02 35.84 -10.46
CA ASN A 103 14.74 36.44 -10.83
C ASN A 103 14.33 36.05 -12.27
N PHE A 104 15.31 35.93 -13.17
CA PHE A 104 15.06 35.47 -14.53
C PHE A 104 14.52 34.03 -14.55
N GLU A 105 15.11 33.12 -13.77
CA GLU A 105 14.65 31.73 -13.68
C GLU A 105 13.20 31.65 -13.19
N LEU A 106 12.84 32.47 -12.19
CA LEU A 106 11.45 32.57 -11.72
C LEU A 106 10.52 33.09 -12.83
N ILE A 107 10.83 34.20 -13.48
CA ILE A 107 10.02 34.79 -14.57
C ILE A 107 9.83 33.81 -15.72
N TYR A 108 10.90 33.09 -16.09
CA TYR A 108 10.88 32.10 -17.14
C TYR A 108 10.00 30.89 -16.77
N GLY A 109 9.99 30.50 -15.49
CA GLY A 109 9.11 29.43 -14.97
C GLY A 109 7.64 29.81 -14.80
N LEU A 110 7.28 31.10 -14.84
CA LEU A 110 5.89 31.54 -14.66
C LEU A 110 4.97 31.06 -15.79
N SER A 111 3.72 30.77 -15.41
CA SER A 111 2.63 30.53 -16.37
C SER A 111 2.30 31.79 -17.18
N GLN A 112 1.59 31.64 -18.30
CA GLN A 112 1.08 32.77 -19.10
C GLN A 112 0.30 33.80 -18.25
N LYS A 113 -0.55 33.33 -17.32
CA LYS A 113 -1.32 34.21 -16.42
C LYS A 113 -0.42 34.94 -15.42
N GLY A 114 0.59 34.26 -14.86
CA GLY A 114 1.56 34.88 -13.95
C GLY A 114 2.37 35.97 -14.65
N ARG A 115 2.78 35.74 -15.91
CA ARG A 115 3.45 36.77 -16.71
C ARG A 115 2.52 37.93 -17.07
N LEU A 116 1.25 37.68 -17.38
CA LEU A 116 0.26 38.75 -17.60
C LEU A 116 0.11 39.64 -16.36
N VAL A 117 0.05 39.08 -15.15
CA VAL A 117 0.00 39.87 -13.90
C VAL A 117 1.26 40.73 -13.74
N LEU A 118 2.46 40.17 -13.95
CA LEU A 118 3.70 40.96 -13.92
C LEU A 118 3.69 42.09 -14.94
N TYR A 119 3.23 41.81 -16.15
CA TYR A 119 3.10 42.80 -17.20
C TYR A 119 2.15 43.93 -16.78
N ASN A 120 0.96 43.58 -16.27
CA ASN A 120 -0.03 44.56 -15.81
C ASN A 120 0.49 45.44 -14.68
N LEU A 121 1.17 44.84 -13.69
CA LEU A 121 1.68 45.54 -12.50
C LEU A 121 2.88 46.45 -12.80
N PHE A 122 3.78 46.03 -13.70
CA PHE A 122 5.10 46.65 -13.80
C PHE A 122 5.49 47.19 -15.19
N CYS A 123 4.81 46.74 -16.24
CA CYS A 123 5.25 46.98 -17.63
C CYS A 123 4.20 47.71 -18.47
N SER A 124 2.91 47.57 -18.15
CA SER A 124 1.82 48.19 -18.89
C SER A 124 1.93 49.72 -18.87
N ILE A 125 1.51 50.38 -19.94
CA ILE A 125 1.50 51.86 -20.06
C ILE A 125 0.40 52.50 -19.17
N SER A 126 -0.33 51.69 -18.41
CA SER A 126 -1.38 52.19 -17.50
C SER A 126 -0.79 53.05 -16.36
N ILE A 127 -1.62 53.95 -15.84
CA ILE A 127 -1.22 55.01 -14.88
C ILE A 127 -0.83 54.45 -13.50
N GLU A 128 -1.10 53.17 -13.22
CA GLU A 128 -0.87 52.53 -11.91
C GLU A 128 0.27 51.51 -11.95
N GLN A 129 1.46 51.93 -12.39
CA GLN A 129 2.66 51.09 -12.27
C GLN A 129 3.15 51.03 -10.83
N ILE A 130 3.34 49.82 -10.30
CA ILE A 130 3.95 49.61 -8.99
C ILE A 130 5.47 49.71 -9.11
N TYR A 131 6.12 50.49 -8.25
CA TYR A 131 7.58 50.55 -8.16
C TYR A 131 8.06 49.66 -7.00
N LEU A 132 8.92 48.69 -7.30
CA LEU A 132 9.54 47.81 -6.31
C LEU A 132 11.07 47.88 -6.40
N ASN A 133 11.71 47.69 -5.25
CA ASN A 133 13.14 47.40 -5.18
C ASN A 133 13.40 45.91 -5.48
N SER A 134 14.68 45.50 -5.52
CA SER A 134 15.05 44.10 -5.83
C SER A 134 14.42 43.08 -4.86
N GLU A 135 14.37 43.39 -3.57
CA GLU A 135 13.79 42.51 -2.54
C GLU A 135 12.27 42.34 -2.75
N GLY A 136 11.56 43.44 -2.98
CA GLY A 136 10.12 43.43 -3.23
C GLY A 136 9.76 42.66 -4.49
N LEU A 137 10.55 42.82 -5.56
CA LEU A 137 10.36 42.05 -6.80
C LEU A 137 10.51 40.55 -6.54
N GLU A 138 11.55 40.13 -5.82
CA GLU A 138 11.79 38.71 -5.51
C GLU A 138 10.59 38.08 -4.79
N LYS A 139 10.02 38.76 -3.78
CA LYS A 139 8.83 38.28 -3.07
C LYS A 139 7.60 38.17 -3.97
N VAL A 140 7.39 39.14 -4.87
CA VAL A 140 6.29 39.08 -5.85
C VAL A 140 6.48 37.93 -6.85
N LEU A 141 7.71 37.70 -7.32
CA LEU A 141 8.01 36.57 -8.20
C LEU A 141 7.75 35.23 -7.50
N LEU A 142 8.16 35.09 -6.23
CA LEU A 142 7.87 33.90 -5.43
C LEU A 142 6.36 33.70 -5.25
N LEU A 143 5.61 34.77 -4.96
CA LEU A 143 4.14 34.74 -4.85
C LEU A 143 3.48 34.21 -6.14
N LEU A 144 3.93 34.70 -7.30
CA LEU A 144 3.36 34.33 -8.61
C LEU A 144 3.86 32.99 -9.14
N SER A 145 4.98 32.47 -8.64
CA SER A 145 5.57 31.18 -9.07
C SER A 145 4.79 29.95 -8.62
N HIS A 146 3.80 30.14 -7.75
CA HIS A 146 3.06 29.05 -7.15
C HIS A 146 2.07 28.41 -8.16
N PRO A 147 1.83 27.08 -8.13
CA PRO A 147 1.21 26.35 -9.24
C PRO A 147 -0.33 26.43 -9.33
N PHE A 148 -1.05 27.00 -8.36
CA PHE A 148 -2.52 27.04 -8.44
C PHE A 148 -3.03 28.28 -9.20
N PHE A 149 -3.87 28.04 -10.20
CA PHE A 149 -4.27 29.04 -11.19
C PHE A 149 -5.35 30.04 -10.72
N SER A 150 -5.98 29.83 -9.56
CA SER A 150 -7.18 30.57 -9.13
C SER A 150 -6.90 31.92 -8.45
N TYR A 151 -5.67 32.20 -8.00
CA TYR A 151 -5.39 33.40 -7.19
C TYR A 151 -4.65 34.53 -7.92
N TYR A 152 -4.33 34.43 -9.22
CA TYR A 152 -3.58 35.49 -9.93
C TYR A 152 -4.28 36.85 -9.87
N GLN A 153 -5.61 36.88 -10.05
CA GLN A 153 -6.40 38.11 -9.92
C GLN A 153 -6.38 38.64 -8.48
N ALA A 154 -6.58 37.76 -7.48
CA ALA A 154 -6.56 38.15 -6.08
C ALA A 154 -5.18 38.67 -5.63
N ALA A 155 -4.10 38.11 -6.17
CA ALA A 155 -2.73 38.59 -5.94
C ALA A 155 -2.54 40.00 -6.53
N GLU A 156 -2.98 40.22 -7.79
CA GLU A 156 -2.95 41.54 -8.41
C GLU A 156 -3.76 42.56 -7.59
N ASP A 157 -4.99 42.20 -7.20
CA ASP A 157 -5.88 43.06 -6.43
C ASP A 157 -5.30 43.41 -5.06
N CYS A 158 -4.69 42.45 -4.35
CA CYS A 158 -4.00 42.69 -3.08
C CYS A 158 -2.81 43.64 -3.23
N LEU A 159 -1.97 43.41 -4.24
CA LEU A 159 -0.78 44.24 -4.50
C LEU A 159 -1.19 45.68 -4.85
N ARG A 160 -2.20 45.87 -5.71
CA ARG A 160 -2.73 47.20 -6.05
C ARG A 160 -3.37 47.88 -4.85
N PHE A 161 -4.18 47.15 -4.07
CA PHE A 161 -4.80 47.68 -2.86
C PHE A 161 -3.75 48.21 -1.88
N LEU A 162 -2.74 47.40 -1.57
CA LEU A 162 -1.67 47.78 -0.65
C LEU A 162 -0.82 48.94 -1.21
N HIS A 163 -0.54 48.95 -2.52
CA HIS A 163 0.19 50.04 -3.16
C HIS A 163 -0.57 51.37 -3.07
N ASN A 164 -1.85 51.37 -3.45
CA ASN A 164 -2.69 52.57 -3.48
C ASN A 164 -2.93 53.18 -2.09
N ARG A 165 -2.74 52.39 -1.02
CA ARG A 165 -2.80 52.83 0.38
C ARG A 165 -1.45 53.12 1.02
N ASN A 166 -0.35 53.02 0.27
CA ASN A 166 1.03 53.15 0.78
C ASN A 166 1.40 52.12 1.86
N TYR A 167 0.82 50.91 1.81
CA TYR A 167 1.10 49.79 2.72
C TYR A 167 1.77 48.59 2.02
N LEU A 168 2.30 48.76 0.82
CA LEU A 168 3.10 47.73 0.15
C LEU A 168 4.51 47.66 0.75
N THR A 169 4.60 47.24 2.01
CA THR A 169 5.84 47.08 2.78
C THR A 169 6.40 45.66 2.65
N SER A 170 7.64 45.44 3.12
CA SER A 170 8.23 44.10 3.18
C SER A 170 7.39 43.13 4.04
N VAL A 171 6.77 43.64 5.12
CA VAL A 171 5.85 42.88 5.99
C VAL A 171 4.58 42.47 5.23
N ALA A 172 4.01 43.37 4.42
CA ALA A 172 2.85 43.06 3.61
C ALA A 172 3.15 41.98 2.57
N LEU A 173 4.31 42.05 1.92
CA LEU A 173 4.74 41.04 0.95
C LEU A 173 4.97 39.67 1.60
N ASP A 174 5.54 39.63 2.81
CA ASP A 174 5.68 38.37 3.57
C ASP A 174 4.33 37.77 3.93
N LEU A 175 3.36 38.59 4.31
CA LEU A 175 2.00 38.16 4.58
C LEU A 175 1.35 37.54 3.33
N LEU A 176 1.44 38.21 2.17
CA LEU A 176 0.88 37.68 0.92
C LEU A 176 1.53 36.34 0.55
N LEU A 177 2.84 36.20 0.73
CA LEU A 177 3.56 34.97 0.43
C LEU A 177 3.15 33.82 1.37
N ASN A 178 3.00 34.10 2.66
CA ASN A 178 2.60 33.12 3.66
C ASN A 178 1.12 32.75 3.60
N LYS A 179 0.27 33.61 3.02
CA LYS A 179 -1.19 33.42 2.89
C LYS A 179 -1.66 33.34 1.43
N LYS A 180 -0.78 32.92 0.52
CA LYS A 180 -1.02 32.86 -0.93
C LYS A 180 -2.24 32.02 -1.35
N GLU A 181 -2.66 31.06 -0.51
CA GLU A 181 -3.82 30.21 -0.78
C GLU A 181 -5.16 30.88 -0.39
N ASP A 182 -5.11 31.92 0.43
CA ASP A 182 -6.26 32.61 1.03
C ASP A 182 -6.35 34.10 0.62
N LEU A 183 -5.77 34.47 -0.53
CA LEU A 183 -5.68 35.86 -0.98
C LEU A 183 -7.04 36.57 -1.14
N PRO A 184 -8.13 35.93 -1.64
CA PRO A 184 -9.44 36.58 -1.71
C PRO A 184 -10.00 36.96 -0.33
N GLU A 185 -9.88 36.06 0.64
CA GLU A 185 -10.28 36.27 2.04
C GLU A 185 -9.41 37.34 2.70
N LEU A 186 -8.10 37.29 2.43
CA LEU A 186 -7.16 38.28 2.93
C LEU A 186 -7.50 39.68 2.43
N LEU A 187 -7.87 39.83 1.14
CA LEU A 187 -8.29 41.12 0.60
C LEU A 187 -9.53 41.68 1.30
N LYS A 188 -10.51 40.82 1.65
CA LYS A 188 -11.69 41.24 2.42
C LYS A 188 -11.29 41.77 3.80
N ILE A 189 -10.38 41.07 4.47
CA ILE A 189 -9.86 41.50 5.79
C ILE A 189 -9.12 42.83 5.65
N LEU A 190 -8.21 42.97 4.68
CA LEU A 190 -7.44 44.20 4.46
C LEU A 190 -8.35 45.41 4.22
N LYS A 191 -9.40 45.24 3.41
CA LYS A 191 -10.42 46.29 3.19
C LYS A 191 -11.17 46.64 4.48
N ALA A 192 -11.62 45.65 5.24
CA ALA A 192 -12.31 45.90 6.50
C ALA A 192 -11.43 46.63 7.53
N LEU A 193 -10.13 46.31 7.60
CA LEU A 193 -9.18 47.02 8.46
C LEU A 193 -8.93 48.47 8.01
N ASP A 194 -8.90 48.72 6.70
CA ASP A 194 -8.76 50.07 6.11
C ASP A 194 -10.01 50.92 6.39
N ASP A 195 -11.20 50.33 6.20
CA ASP A 195 -12.49 50.98 6.48
C ASP A 195 -12.60 51.39 7.96
N ASN A 196 -12.08 50.57 8.87
CA ASN A 196 -11.99 50.85 10.32
C ASN A 196 -10.78 51.73 10.71
N ARG A 197 -9.95 52.16 9.74
CA ARG A 197 -8.75 53.00 9.95
C ARG A 197 -7.71 52.38 10.89
N ILE A 198 -7.62 51.05 10.96
CA ILE A 198 -6.64 50.32 11.78
C ILE A 198 -5.63 49.53 10.95
N LEU A 199 -5.68 49.59 9.62
CA LEU A 199 -4.69 48.94 8.76
C LEU A 199 -3.30 49.56 8.96
N ASN A 200 -2.36 48.79 9.50
CA ASN A 200 -0.96 49.17 9.70
C ASN A 200 -0.07 47.92 9.77
N ASP A 201 1.26 48.10 9.80
CA ASP A 201 2.24 47.00 9.85
C ASP A 201 2.08 46.08 11.09
N ILE A 202 1.52 46.57 12.21
CA ILE A 202 1.26 45.75 13.39
C ILE A 202 0.15 44.74 13.06
N CYS A 203 -0.96 45.20 12.49
CA CYS A 203 -2.07 44.34 12.07
C CYS A 203 -1.62 43.30 11.02
N LEU A 204 -0.79 43.71 10.06
CA LEU A 204 -0.22 42.80 9.05
C LEU A 204 0.64 41.70 9.69
N LYS A 205 1.45 42.02 10.71
CA LYS A 205 2.21 41.02 11.47
C LYS A 205 1.32 40.01 12.18
N TYR A 206 0.19 40.44 12.75
CA TYR A 206 -0.76 39.54 13.41
C TYR A 206 -1.49 38.63 12.43
N LEU A 207 -1.83 39.13 11.24
CA LEU A 207 -2.39 38.30 10.17
C LEU A 207 -1.41 37.23 9.68
N ASN A 208 -0.11 37.48 9.84
CA ASN A 208 0.92 36.53 9.45
C ASN A 208 1.08 35.36 10.42
N LEU A 209 0.42 35.40 11.60
CA LEU A 209 0.42 34.28 12.53
C LEU A 209 -0.24 33.02 11.90
N PRO A 210 0.13 31.81 12.35
CA PRO A 210 -0.53 30.58 11.96
C PRO A 210 -2.04 30.66 12.24
N GLY A 211 -2.86 30.41 11.21
CA GLY A 211 -4.32 30.52 11.29
C GLY A 211 -4.96 30.74 9.92
N LEU A 212 -6.23 30.36 9.79
CA LEU A 212 -6.99 30.43 8.54
C LEU A 212 -7.68 31.81 8.41
N PRO A 213 -7.35 32.62 7.38
CA PRO A 213 -7.97 33.93 7.13
C PRO A 213 -9.50 33.87 6.97
N TYR A 214 -10.04 32.78 6.46
CA TYR A 214 -11.49 32.58 6.30
C TYR A 214 -12.28 32.89 7.58
N TYR A 215 -11.89 32.31 8.72
CA TYR A 215 -12.60 32.55 9.99
C TYR A 215 -12.44 33.98 10.52
N ILE A 216 -11.31 34.62 10.23
CA ILE A 216 -11.10 36.03 10.60
C ILE A 216 -12.05 36.90 9.79
N SER A 217 -12.18 36.64 8.48
CA SER A 217 -13.10 37.36 7.60
C SER A 217 -14.56 37.22 8.05
N ASP A 218 -15.00 36.00 8.38
CA ASP A 218 -16.38 35.76 8.84
C ASP A 218 -16.67 36.44 10.18
N LEU A 219 -15.74 36.38 11.12
CA LEU A 219 -15.88 37.02 12.41
C LEU A 219 -15.95 38.56 12.28
N ILE A 220 -15.10 39.15 11.42
CA ILE A 220 -15.14 40.58 11.10
C ILE A 220 -16.50 40.97 10.49
N SER A 221 -17.02 40.17 9.56
CA SER A 221 -18.34 40.39 8.96
C SER A 221 -19.46 40.42 10.02
N LEU A 222 -19.43 39.48 10.97
CA LEU A 222 -20.40 39.43 12.07
C LEU A 222 -20.29 40.62 13.03
N LEU A 223 -19.06 41.05 13.37
CA LEU A 223 -18.83 42.23 14.21
C LEU A 223 -19.35 43.51 13.53
N ASN A 224 -19.12 43.64 12.21
CA ASN A 224 -19.66 44.75 11.43
C ASN A 224 -21.20 44.73 11.39
N GLN A 225 -21.84 43.55 11.24
CA GLN A 225 -23.30 43.42 11.31
C GLN A 225 -23.87 43.83 12.66
N ALA A 226 -23.11 43.61 13.74
CA ALA A 226 -23.46 44.02 15.09
C ALA A 226 -23.15 45.51 15.36
N ASN A 227 -22.74 46.30 14.35
CA ASN A 227 -22.27 47.69 14.48
C ASN A 227 -21.18 47.85 15.56
N MET A 228 -20.27 46.88 15.68
CA MET A 228 -19.15 46.94 16.62
C MET A 228 -17.89 47.46 15.94
N ASP A 229 -17.31 48.52 16.50
CA ASP A 229 -16.03 49.06 16.03
C ASP A 229 -14.90 48.04 16.23
N ILE A 230 -14.17 47.74 15.16
CA ILE A 230 -13.03 46.82 15.22
C ILE A 230 -11.81 47.60 15.68
N THR A 231 -11.52 47.53 16.98
CA THR A 231 -10.30 48.12 17.55
C THR A 231 -9.07 47.26 17.28
N GLN A 232 -7.88 47.86 17.36
CA GLN A 232 -6.62 47.14 17.20
C GLN A 232 -6.46 46.02 18.26
N GLU A 233 -6.88 46.28 19.49
CA GLU A 233 -6.82 45.33 20.61
C GLU A 233 -7.70 44.11 20.35
N LEU A 234 -8.94 44.34 19.88
CA LEU A 234 -9.88 43.27 19.53
C LEU A 234 -9.34 42.43 18.38
N PHE A 235 -8.81 43.08 17.33
CA PHE A 235 -8.23 42.39 16.20
C PHE A 235 -7.03 41.52 16.60
N GLN A 236 -6.14 42.03 17.44
CA GLN A 236 -5.03 41.26 17.99
C GLN A 236 -5.51 40.05 18.80
N ALA A 237 -6.56 40.20 19.60
CA ALA A 237 -7.14 39.11 20.36
C ALA A 237 -7.71 38.01 19.43
N ILE A 238 -8.38 38.39 18.34
CA ILE A 238 -8.87 37.46 17.31
C ILE A 238 -7.71 36.68 16.70
N CYS A 239 -6.65 37.37 16.26
CA CYS A 239 -5.49 36.73 15.64
C CYS A 239 -4.67 35.84 16.59
N ARG A 240 -4.79 36.01 17.91
CA ARG A 240 -4.12 35.17 18.92
C ARG A 240 -4.96 33.98 19.39
N SER A 241 -6.28 34.03 19.24
CA SER A 241 -7.16 32.97 19.75
C SER A 241 -7.14 31.73 18.86
N ASN A 242 -7.06 30.56 19.48
CA ASN A 242 -7.14 29.24 18.82
C ASN A 242 -8.58 28.71 18.70
N ILE A 243 -9.58 29.44 19.20
CA ILE A 243 -10.94 28.91 19.50
C ILE A 243 -11.99 29.48 18.51
N ARG A 244 -11.52 30.01 17.38
CA ARG A 244 -12.32 30.76 16.38
C ARG A 244 -13.53 29.98 15.84
N TYR A 245 -13.42 28.66 15.76
CA TYR A 245 -14.45 27.77 15.22
C TYR A 245 -15.73 27.72 16.06
N ILE A 246 -15.62 27.92 17.38
CA ILE A 246 -16.76 27.83 18.32
C ILE A 246 -17.39 29.20 18.53
N LEU A 247 -16.59 30.26 18.43
CA LEU A 247 -17.07 31.62 18.70
C LEU A 247 -18.00 32.17 17.61
N ILE A 248 -17.79 31.81 16.34
CA ILE A 248 -18.63 32.27 15.21
C ILE A 248 -20.12 31.87 15.42
N PRO A 249 -20.45 30.58 15.69
CA PRO A 249 -21.82 30.18 16.02
C PRO A 249 -22.39 30.90 17.24
N ILE A 250 -21.60 31.06 18.31
CA ILE A 250 -22.05 31.70 19.56
C ILE A 250 -22.36 33.18 19.34
N LEU A 251 -21.49 33.91 18.62
CA LEU A 251 -21.72 35.32 18.31
C LEU A 251 -22.96 35.51 17.44
N ALA A 252 -23.19 34.67 16.43
CA ALA A 252 -24.40 34.73 15.62
C ALA A 252 -25.67 34.57 16.46
N ILE A 253 -25.66 33.66 17.45
CA ILE A 253 -26.76 33.47 18.40
C ILE A 253 -26.94 34.69 19.30
N LEU A 254 -25.85 35.23 19.85
CA LEU A 254 -25.89 36.41 20.72
C LEU A 254 -26.38 37.66 19.99
N ILE A 255 -26.01 37.84 18.72
CA ILE A 255 -26.49 38.93 17.85
C ILE A 255 -27.99 38.79 17.55
N ALA A 256 -28.48 37.57 17.33
CA ALA A 256 -29.89 37.30 17.07
C ALA A 256 -30.79 37.48 18.32
N ALA A 257 -30.21 37.55 19.52
CA ALA A 257 -30.96 37.80 20.75
C ALA A 257 -31.22 39.31 20.92
N GLU A 258 -32.43 39.76 20.56
CA GLU A 258 -32.86 41.17 20.57
C GLU A 258 -32.65 41.92 21.90
N ASN A 259 -32.39 41.21 23.00
CA ASN A 259 -32.23 41.76 24.36
C ASN A 259 -30.80 41.70 24.92
N TYR A 260 -29.78 41.30 24.14
CA TYR A 260 -28.41 41.13 24.65
C TYR A 260 -27.46 42.23 24.17
N GLU A 261 -27.07 43.14 25.05
CA GLU A 261 -26.03 44.14 24.77
C GLU A 261 -24.64 43.49 24.79
N LEU A 262 -24.07 43.26 23.61
CA LEU A 262 -22.75 42.65 23.44
C LEU A 262 -21.65 43.71 23.52
N LYS A 263 -21.02 43.84 24.69
CA LYS A 263 -19.90 44.77 24.91
C LYS A 263 -18.56 44.16 24.50
N ILE A 264 -17.64 44.99 23.99
CA ILE A 264 -16.34 44.58 23.46
C ILE A 264 -15.49 43.81 24.50
N GLU A 265 -15.57 44.19 25.77
CA GLU A 265 -14.81 43.56 26.86
C GLU A 265 -15.25 42.10 27.08
N LYS A 266 -16.54 41.79 26.88
CA LYS A 266 -17.07 40.42 27.00
C LYS A 266 -16.55 39.52 25.88
N ILE A 267 -16.48 40.01 24.64
CA ILE A 267 -15.95 39.23 23.51
C ILE A 267 -14.45 38.93 23.72
N ILE A 268 -13.68 39.91 24.20
CA ILE A 268 -12.26 39.73 24.52
C ILE A 268 -12.10 38.67 25.62
N MET A 269 -12.93 38.71 26.67
CA MET A 269 -12.93 37.66 27.71
C MET A 269 -13.28 36.27 27.17
N LEU A 270 -14.24 36.17 26.25
CA LEU A 270 -14.63 34.91 25.63
C LEU A 270 -13.52 34.33 24.75
N LEU A 271 -12.83 35.17 23.98
CA LEU A 271 -11.70 34.78 23.12
C LEU A 271 -10.52 34.19 23.91
N GLN A 272 -10.43 34.46 25.21
CA GLN A 272 -9.37 34.03 26.12
C GLN A 272 -9.64 32.69 26.84
N ARG A 273 -10.82 32.07 26.71
CA ARG A 273 -11.21 30.83 27.43
C ARG A 273 -11.44 29.63 26.51
N ASP A 274 -11.04 28.41 26.91
CA ASP A 274 -11.30 27.13 26.20
C ASP A 274 -12.72 26.61 26.43
N PHE A 275 -13.60 26.83 25.44
CA PHE A 275 -15.02 26.47 25.51
C PHE A 275 -15.32 25.00 25.18
N SER A 276 -14.54 24.36 24.31
CA SER A 276 -14.69 22.93 23.98
C SER A 276 -14.42 22.04 25.18
N PHE A 277 -13.35 22.35 25.92
CA PHE A 277 -12.94 21.59 27.11
C PHE A 277 -14.00 21.57 28.21
N LEU A 278 -14.71 22.67 28.41
CA LEU A 278 -15.71 22.80 29.48
C LEU A 278 -17.00 22.04 29.15
N TYR A 279 -17.40 22.02 27.88
CA TYR A 279 -18.63 21.35 27.45
C TYR A 279 -18.55 19.83 27.64
N ASP A 280 -17.52 19.18 27.08
CA ASP A 280 -17.34 17.72 27.16
C ASP A 280 -17.24 17.22 28.62
N LYS A 281 -16.56 18.00 29.49
CA LYS A 281 -16.44 17.65 30.92
C LYS A 281 -17.74 17.76 31.69
N LEU A 282 -18.54 18.79 31.42
CA LEU A 282 -19.84 18.95 32.08
C LEU A 282 -20.79 17.81 31.71
N SER A 283 -20.86 17.44 30.44
CA SER A 283 -21.66 16.31 29.95
C SER A 283 -21.23 15.00 30.61
N LEU A 284 -19.92 14.75 30.72
CA LEU A 284 -19.39 13.58 31.42
C LEU A 284 -19.74 13.55 32.91
N LEU A 285 -19.55 14.67 33.62
CA LEU A 285 -19.87 14.77 35.06
C LEU A 285 -21.37 14.51 35.31
N GLN A 286 -22.24 15.02 34.45
CA GLN A 286 -23.68 14.77 34.52
C GLN A 286 -23.99 13.28 34.34
N LEU A 287 -23.43 12.63 33.29
CA LEU A 287 -23.60 11.19 33.07
C LEU A 287 -23.11 10.36 34.26
N LEU A 288 -21.97 10.71 34.85
CA LEU A 288 -21.44 10.05 36.05
C LEU A 288 -22.37 10.23 37.26
N HIS A 289 -22.94 11.42 37.44
CA HIS A 289 -23.89 11.70 38.51
C HIS A 289 -25.19 10.88 38.37
N GLU A 290 -25.78 10.88 37.17
CA GLU A 290 -27.01 10.13 36.84
C GLU A 290 -26.86 8.62 37.06
N ASN A 291 -25.63 8.12 36.95
CA ASN A 291 -25.28 6.72 37.17
C ASN A 291 -24.74 6.42 38.59
N HIS A 292 -24.78 7.36 39.53
CA HIS A 292 -24.26 7.23 40.90
C HIS A 292 -22.76 6.90 40.98
N MET A 293 -21.97 7.45 40.06
CA MET A 293 -20.52 7.24 39.94
C MET A 293 -19.67 8.48 40.23
N LEU A 294 -20.30 9.62 40.51
CA LEU A 294 -19.59 10.87 40.78
C LEU A 294 -19.18 10.96 42.26
N ASP A 295 -17.91 10.69 42.55
CA ASP A 295 -17.26 10.98 43.84
C ASP A 295 -16.12 12.01 43.68
N ASN A 296 -15.49 12.42 44.79
CA ASN A 296 -14.42 13.42 44.78
C ASN A 296 -13.24 13.03 43.89
N ASN A 297 -12.83 11.75 43.93
CA ASN A 297 -11.70 11.25 43.15
C ASN A 297 -12.02 11.27 41.64
N THR A 298 -13.24 10.88 41.28
CA THR A 298 -13.72 10.88 39.89
C THR A 298 -13.88 12.29 39.35
N PHE A 299 -14.39 13.22 40.18
CA PHE A 299 -14.47 14.64 39.85
C PHE A 299 -13.08 15.20 39.51
N ASP A 300 -12.10 14.97 40.39
CA ASP A 300 -10.72 15.42 40.20
C ASP A 300 -10.09 14.80 38.93
N PHE A 301 -10.36 13.53 38.65
CA PHE A 301 -9.90 12.88 37.43
C PHE A 301 -10.45 13.55 36.17
N VAL A 302 -11.77 13.74 36.09
CA VAL A 302 -12.44 14.36 34.93
C VAL A 302 -11.93 15.79 34.73
N PHE A 303 -11.75 16.54 35.81
CA PHE A 303 -11.30 17.93 35.72
C PHE A 303 -9.84 18.06 35.27
N ASN A 304 -8.97 17.12 35.64
CA ASN A 304 -7.54 17.19 35.36
C ASN A 304 -7.07 16.42 34.11
N ASN A 305 -7.93 15.62 33.46
CA ASN A 305 -7.52 14.78 32.32
C ASN A 305 -8.34 15.04 31.04
N ASN A 306 -7.84 14.56 29.91
CA ASN A 306 -8.60 14.46 28.66
C ASN A 306 -9.37 13.13 28.67
N VAL A 307 -10.70 13.21 28.67
CA VAL A 307 -11.62 12.10 28.97
C VAL A 307 -12.65 11.87 27.88
N PHE A 308 -12.42 12.42 26.67
CA PHE A 308 -13.38 12.35 25.55
C PHE A 308 -13.85 10.92 25.25
N TYR A 309 -12.92 9.97 25.09
CA TYR A 309 -13.28 8.58 24.81
C TYR A 309 -14.02 7.92 25.99
N PHE A 310 -13.71 8.32 27.23
CA PHE A 310 -14.38 7.80 28.41
C PHE A 310 -15.85 8.25 28.46
N GLU A 311 -16.12 9.50 28.13
CA GLU A 311 -17.48 10.01 28.00
C GLU A 311 -18.28 9.21 26.97
N LYS A 312 -17.72 8.98 25.79
CA LYS A 312 -18.41 8.20 24.75
C LYS A 312 -18.65 6.75 25.14
N ILE A 313 -17.70 6.13 25.84
CA ILE A 313 -17.91 4.79 26.41
C ILE A 313 -19.08 4.81 27.41
N LEU A 314 -19.11 5.77 28.34
CA LEU A 314 -20.15 5.86 29.36
C LEU A 314 -21.54 6.12 28.74
N GLU A 315 -21.61 6.97 27.71
CA GLU A 315 -22.84 7.26 26.95
C GLU A 315 -23.40 5.98 26.30
N ILE A 316 -22.54 5.14 25.70
CA ILE A 316 -22.95 3.86 25.10
C ILE A 316 -23.39 2.87 26.17
N LEU A 317 -22.61 2.71 27.24
CA LEU A 317 -22.92 1.75 28.31
C LEU A 317 -24.21 2.13 29.06
N THR A 318 -24.48 3.43 29.24
CA THR A 318 -25.72 3.91 29.86
C THR A 318 -26.91 3.51 29.02
N ARG A 319 -26.86 3.75 27.70
CA ARG A 319 -27.91 3.35 26.76
C ARG A 319 -28.16 1.84 26.72
N ARG A 320 -27.14 1.02 27.00
CA ARG A 320 -27.23 -0.44 27.06
C ARG A 320 -27.51 -1.00 28.46
N PHE A 321 -27.73 -0.13 29.46
CA PHE A 321 -27.92 -0.51 30.88
C PHE A 321 -26.77 -1.32 31.47
N LEU A 322 -25.54 -1.14 30.96
CA LEU A 322 -24.34 -1.87 31.38
C LEU A 322 -23.54 -1.14 32.47
N VAL A 323 -23.82 0.14 32.76
CA VAL A 323 -23.03 0.92 33.73
C VAL A 323 -23.11 0.32 35.14
N LYS A 324 -24.33 0.06 35.63
CA LYS A 324 -24.57 -0.42 37.01
C LYS A 324 -23.89 -1.76 37.32
N THR A 325 -23.82 -2.66 36.33
CA THR A 325 -23.22 -3.99 36.50
C THR A 325 -21.70 -3.99 36.38
N ASN A 326 -21.07 -2.88 35.99
CA ASN A 326 -19.64 -2.80 35.67
C ASN A 326 -18.90 -1.66 36.40
N GLN A 327 -19.37 -1.23 37.57
CA GLN A 327 -18.80 -0.12 38.33
C GLN A 327 -17.30 -0.32 38.64
N GLU A 328 -16.89 -1.52 39.05
CA GLU A 328 -15.47 -1.83 39.32
C GLU A 328 -14.58 -1.63 38.09
N LEU A 329 -15.06 -2.02 36.90
CA LEU A 329 -14.31 -1.86 35.66
C LEU A 329 -14.23 -0.40 35.21
N LEU A 330 -15.28 0.38 35.44
CA LEU A 330 -15.27 1.81 35.17
C LEU A 330 -14.30 2.55 36.09
N ASN A 331 -14.19 2.13 37.36
CA ASN A 331 -13.17 2.65 38.27
C ASN A 331 -11.75 2.37 37.75
N LYS A 332 -11.51 1.25 37.04
CA LYS A 332 -10.22 0.98 36.40
C LYS A 332 -9.90 1.96 35.26
N PHE A 333 -10.89 2.43 34.49
CA PHE A 333 -10.67 3.50 33.51
C PHE A 333 -10.32 4.82 34.19
N ILE A 334 -11.04 5.17 35.27
CA ILE A 334 -10.80 6.39 36.07
C ILE A 334 -9.39 6.37 36.67
N ASN A 335 -8.94 5.22 37.17
CA ASN A 335 -7.61 5.06 37.75
C ASN A 335 -6.48 4.90 36.70
N LYS A 336 -6.79 5.01 35.40
CA LYS A 336 -5.85 4.78 34.28
C LYS A 336 -5.24 3.38 34.24
N GLU A 337 -5.90 2.40 34.84
CA GLU A 337 -5.53 0.98 34.74
C GLU A 337 -5.93 0.39 33.37
N LEU A 338 -6.88 1.02 32.68
CA LEU A 338 -7.34 0.66 31.34
C LEU A 338 -7.31 1.87 30.40
N ASP A 339 -6.89 1.65 29.14
CA ASP A 339 -6.80 2.68 28.10
C ASP A 339 -8.13 2.82 27.33
N CYS A 340 -8.84 3.94 27.55
CA CYS A 340 -10.10 4.25 26.86
C CYS A 340 -9.92 4.35 25.33
N CYS A 341 -8.77 4.80 24.84
CA CYS A 341 -8.53 4.98 23.40
C CYS A 341 -8.54 3.63 22.67
N GLN A 342 -8.09 2.57 23.34
CA GLN A 342 -8.02 1.23 22.74
C GLN A 342 -9.38 0.52 22.73
N ILE A 343 -10.18 0.69 23.77
CA ILE A 343 -11.47 -0.01 23.89
C ILE A 343 -12.61 0.67 23.14
N TYR A 344 -12.56 2.01 23.03
CA TYR A 344 -13.68 2.77 22.47
C TYR A 344 -14.11 2.29 21.08
N PRO A 345 -13.20 2.06 20.09
CA PRO A 345 -13.58 1.55 18.78
C PRO A 345 -14.31 0.21 18.83
N ALA A 346 -13.94 -0.66 19.78
CA ALA A 346 -14.58 -1.95 19.96
C ALA A 346 -16.01 -1.80 20.51
N ILE A 347 -16.19 -0.97 21.52
CA ILE A 347 -17.50 -0.69 22.13
C ILE A 347 -18.43 0.01 21.13
N SER A 348 -17.90 1.00 20.40
CA SER A 348 -18.60 1.71 19.32
C SER A 348 -19.11 0.72 18.28
N TYR A 349 -18.20 -0.06 17.68
CA TYR A 349 -18.54 -1.07 16.68
C TYR A 349 -19.58 -2.08 17.19
N LEU A 350 -19.39 -2.64 18.38
CA LEU A 350 -20.31 -3.64 18.93
C LEU A 350 -21.69 -3.03 19.22
N ASN A 351 -21.75 -1.77 19.64
CA ASN A 351 -23.02 -1.09 19.84
C ASN A 351 -23.77 -0.93 18.52
N ASP A 352 -23.07 -0.47 17.48
CA ASP A 352 -23.65 -0.20 16.16
C ASP A 352 -24.05 -1.50 15.45
N ALA A 353 -23.28 -2.57 15.65
CA ALA A 353 -23.61 -3.93 15.21
C ALA A 353 -24.78 -4.56 15.98
N ASN A 354 -25.29 -3.90 17.03
CA ASN A 354 -26.24 -4.47 17.99
C ASN A 354 -25.75 -5.79 18.64
N LEU A 355 -24.45 -5.86 18.92
CA LEU A 355 -23.77 -7.00 19.55
C LEU A 355 -23.19 -6.68 20.93
N LEU A 356 -23.31 -5.44 21.39
CA LEU A 356 -22.86 -5.02 22.71
C LEU A 356 -23.84 -5.46 23.80
N ASP A 357 -23.38 -6.37 24.64
CA ASP A 357 -24.06 -6.85 25.84
C ASP A 357 -23.04 -7.16 26.94
N GLN A 358 -23.51 -7.63 28.10
CA GLN A 358 -22.63 -7.88 29.24
C GLN A 358 -21.52 -8.90 28.91
N LYS A 359 -21.84 -9.93 28.11
CA LYS A 359 -20.87 -10.95 27.70
C LYS A 359 -19.80 -10.35 26.78
N SER A 360 -20.18 -9.67 25.69
CA SER A 360 -19.22 -9.11 24.74
C SER A 360 -18.39 -7.97 25.32
N PHE A 361 -18.97 -7.18 26.23
CA PHE A 361 -18.25 -6.17 27.00
C PHE A 361 -17.16 -6.80 27.90
N ASN A 362 -17.52 -7.83 28.67
CA ASN A 362 -16.56 -8.53 29.54
C ASN A 362 -15.41 -9.16 28.75
N GLU A 363 -15.68 -9.72 27.56
CA GLU A 363 -14.62 -10.27 26.70
C GLU A 363 -13.68 -9.19 26.16
N CYS A 364 -14.19 -8.00 25.79
CA CYS A 364 -13.34 -6.87 25.39
C CYS A 364 -12.39 -6.47 26.53
N ILE A 365 -12.92 -6.38 27.75
CA ILE A 365 -12.13 -6.02 28.93
C ILE A 365 -11.06 -7.08 29.22
N LYS A 366 -11.41 -8.37 29.19
CA LYS A 366 -10.43 -9.46 29.33
C LYS A 366 -9.31 -9.36 28.31
N LEU A 367 -9.64 -9.07 27.05
CA LEU A 367 -8.65 -8.98 25.99
C LEU A 367 -7.70 -7.80 26.16
N ILE A 368 -8.18 -6.65 26.66
CA ILE A 368 -7.30 -5.50 26.98
C ILE A 368 -6.33 -5.86 28.08
N LEU A 369 -6.82 -6.47 29.16
CA LEU A 369 -5.99 -6.88 30.29
C LEU A 369 -4.91 -7.90 29.90
N LEU A 370 -5.17 -8.73 28.88
CA LEU A 370 -4.22 -9.72 28.36
C LEU A 370 -3.27 -9.18 27.30
N THR A 371 -3.55 -8.04 26.69
CA THR A 371 -2.73 -7.49 25.61
C THR A 371 -1.58 -6.70 26.23
N PRO A 372 -0.31 -7.16 26.14
CA PRO A 372 0.81 -6.35 26.60
C PRO A 372 0.80 -5.03 25.84
N THR A 373 1.06 -3.93 26.54
CA THR A 373 1.09 -2.56 26.00
C THR A 373 2.11 -2.34 24.88
N TYR A 374 2.89 -3.37 24.52
CA TYR A 374 3.94 -3.32 23.52
C TYR A 374 3.89 -4.53 22.57
N ASP A 375 2.80 -4.66 21.80
CA ASP A 375 2.85 -5.43 20.54
C ASP A 375 3.35 -4.48 19.43
N PRO A 376 4.55 -4.69 18.85
CA PRO A 376 5.11 -3.81 17.82
C PRO A 376 4.27 -3.73 16.55
N PHE A 377 3.30 -4.64 16.35
CA PHE A 377 2.34 -4.54 15.24
C PHE A 377 0.96 -4.03 15.67
N GLY A 378 0.63 -4.04 16.97
CA GLY A 378 -0.64 -3.54 17.51
C GLY A 378 -1.90 -4.20 16.90
N LEU A 379 -1.79 -5.40 16.33
CA LEU A 379 -2.92 -6.08 15.67
C LEU A 379 -3.62 -7.03 16.64
N ASN A 380 -4.67 -6.53 17.28
CA ASN A 380 -5.55 -7.31 18.15
C ASN A 380 -6.98 -7.33 17.57
N VAL A 381 -7.94 -7.86 18.34
CA VAL A 381 -9.35 -7.93 17.89
C VAL A 381 -9.96 -6.54 17.68
N PHE A 382 -9.49 -5.52 18.40
CA PHE A 382 -9.99 -4.14 18.26
C PHE A 382 -9.58 -3.53 16.93
N SER A 383 -8.39 -3.89 16.42
CA SER A 383 -7.95 -3.53 15.08
C SER A 383 -8.89 -4.10 14.00
N LEU A 384 -9.45 -5.30 14.22
CA LEU A 384 -10.49 -5.86 13.34
C LEU A 384 -11.82 -5.13 13.44
N PHE A 385 -12.28 -4.76 14.64
CA PHE A 385 -13.52 -3.98 14.80
C PHE A 385 -13.43 -2.62 14.12
N LYS A 386 -12.32 -1.90 14.29
CA LYS A 386 -12.06 -0.65 13.56
C LYS A 386 -12.07 -0.85 12.04
N LEU A 387 -11.49 -1.96 11.58
CA LEU A 387 -11.49 -2.30 10.17
C LEU A 387 -12.90 -2.59 9.63
N PHE A 388 -13.74 -3.26 10.41
CA PHE A 388 -15.14 -3.52 10.09
C PHE A 388 -15.99 -2.25 10.10
N GLU A 389 -15.82 -1.38 11.10
CA GLU A 389 -16.48 -0.08 11.21
C GLU A 389 -16.18 0.79 9.99
N ASN A 390 -14.90 0.94 9.61
CA ASN A 390 -14.47 1.69 8.43
C ASN A 390 -15.06 1.15 7.12
N ALA A 391 -15.35 -0.15 7.05
CA ALA A 391 -15.95 -0.80 5.89
C ALA A 391 -17.48 -0.92 5.98
N ASN A 392 -18.11 -0.38 7.04
CA ASN A 392 -19.54 -0.54 7.35
C ASN A 392 -19.99 -2.01 7.30
N PHE A 393 -19.19 -2.91 7.87
CA PHE A 393 -19.38 -4.36 7.83
C PHE A 393 -19.74 -4.93 9.20
N TYR A 394 -20.88 -5.60 9.33
CA TYR A 394 -21.35 -6.16 10.60
C TYR A 394 -21.22 -7.68 10.65
N ILE A 395 -20.55 -8.21 11.67
CA ILE A 395 -20.46 -9.66 11.91
C ILE A 395 -21.71 -10.19 12.62
N THR A 396 -21.90 -11.50 12.63
CA THR A 396 -22.95 -12.16 13.41
C THR A 396 -22.48 -12.49 14.83
N ARG A 397 -23.43 -12.70 15.74
CA ARG A 397 -23.17 -13.08 17.13
C ARG A 397 -22.35 -14.37 17.27
N GLU A 398 -22.65 -15.38 16.48
CA GLU A 398 -21.91 -16.66 16.46
C GLU A 398 -20.42 -16.45 16.09
N LYS A 399 -20.16 -15.56 15.12
CA LYS A 399 -18.79 -15.23 14.70
C LYS A 399 -18.06 -14.40 15.74
N LEU A 400 -18.75 -13.56 16.50
CA LEU A 400 -18.16 -12.76 17.57
C LEU A 400 -17.56 -13.65 18.67
N ASP A 401 -18.30 -14.65 19.13
CA ASP A 401 -17.82 -15.60 20.15
C ASP A 401 -16.56 -16.35 19.65
N THR A 402 -16.59 -16.78 18.39
CA THR A 402 -15.44 -17.43 17.77
C THR A 402 -14.26 -16.46 17.65
N LEU A 403 -14.51 -15.20 17.27
CA LEU A 403 -13.50 -14.16 17.10
C LEU A 403 -12.74 -13.87 18.40
N PHE A 404 -13.45 -13.75 19.53
CA PHE A 404 -12.84 -13.58 20.85
C PHE A 404 -12.01 -14.80 21.29
N SER A 405 -12.35 -16.00 20.81
CA SER A 405 -11.58 -17.22 21.10
C SER A 405 -10.32 -17.39 20.23
N LEU A 406 -10.11 -16.55 19.21
CA LEU A 406 -8.97 -16.68 18.31
C LEU A 406 -7.67 -16.25 19.00
N SER A 407 -6.61 -17.04 18.80
CA SER A 407 -5.25 -16.62 19.13
C SER A 407 -4.84 -15.37 18.35
N ASN A 408 -3.97 -14.53 18.90
CA ASN A 408 -3.42 -13.34 18.21
C ASN A 408 -2.90 -13.63 16.79
N THR A 409 -2.24 -14.77 16.57
CA THR A 409 -1.77 -15.15 15.22
C THR A 409 -2.92 -15.34 14.23
N ASN A 410 -4.05 -15.89 14.66
CA ASN A 410 -5.24 -16.02 13.80
C ASN A 410 -5.94 -14.67 13.61
N ILE A 411 -5.99 -13.83 14.63
CA ILE A 411 -6.50 -12.45 14.50
C ILE A 411 -5.69 -11.69 13.44
N CYS A 412 -4.36 -11.75 13.51
CA CYS A 412 -3.46 -11.13 12.51
C CYS A 412 -3.72 -11.67 11.09
N ARG A 413 -3.94 -12.98 10.93
CA ARG A 413 -4.27 -13.58 9.62
C ARG A 413 -5.62 -13.07 9.11
N LEU A 414 -6.64 -13.07 9.96
CA LEU A 414 -7.98 -12.58 9.59
C LEU A 414 -7.92 -11.11 9.22
N TYR A 415 -7.22 -10.30 10.00
CA TYR A 415 -7.01 -8.88 9.73
C TYR A 415 -6.43 -8.64 8.34
N ARG A 416 -5.34 -9.32 7.98
CA ARG A 416 -4.70 -9.15 6.67
C ARG A 416 -5.64 -9.53 5.53
N VAL A 417 -6.31 -10.67 5.64
CA VAL A 417 -7.23 -11.15 4.61
C VAL A 417 -8.44 -10.20 4.47
N THR A 418 -9.02 -9.75 5.58
CA THR A 418 -10.13 -8.77 5.57
C THR A 418 -9.69 -7.44 5.00
N LEU A 419 -8.49 -6.95 5.34
CA LEU A 419 -7.95 -5.70 4.80
C LEU A 419 -7.77 -5.78 3.29
N ASN A 420 -7.29 -6.91 2.77
CA ASN A 420 -7.16 -7.13 1.33
C ASN A 420 -8.55 -7.13 0.66
N LEU A 421 -9.54 -7.80 1.25
CA LEU A 421 -10.92 -7.73 0.74
C LEU A 421 -11.48 -6.30 0.72
N ILE A 422 -11.22 -5.49 1.75
CA ILE A 422 -11.68 -4.09 1.79
C ILE A 422 -10.97 -3.24 0.75
N THR A 423 -9.64 -3.36 0.66
CA THR A 423 -8.80 -2.59 -0.27
C THR A 423 -9.25 -2.78 -1.72
N HIS A 424 -9.73 -3.98 -2.06
CA HIS A 424 -10.21 -4.31 -3.39
C HIS A 424 -11.74 -4.25 -3.54
N GLN A 425 -12.46 -3.73 -2.55
CA GLN A 425 -13.93 -3.61 -2.55
C GLN A 425 -14.66 -4.96 -2.76
N LEU A 426 -14.06 -6.03 -2.23
CA LEU A 426 -14.56 -7.41 -2.29
C LEU A 426 -15.16 -7.90 -0.97
N LEU A 427 -15.12 -7.10 0.10
CA LEU A 427 -15.67 -7.48 1.39
C LEU A 427 -17.21 -7.49 1.33
N ASN A 428 -17.78 -8.67 1.57
CA ASN A 428 -19.21 -8.91 1.79
C ASN A 428 -19.35 -10.14 2.73
N GLN A 429 -20.59 -10.54 3.06
CA GLN A 429 -20.80 -11.64 4.02
C GLN A 429 -20.22 -12.98 3.54
N ASP A 430 -20.31 -13.30 2.24
CA ASP A 430 -19.78 -14.55 1.68
C ASP A 430 -18.24 -14.54 1.62
N SER A 431 -17.63 -13.44 1.17
CA SER A 431 -16.17 -13.34 1.13
C SER A 431 -15.56 -13.30 2.52
N PHE A 432 -16.21 -12.64 3.49
CA PHE A 432 -15.82 -12.70 4.88
C PHE A 432 -15.99 -14.10 5.47
N GLU A 433 -17.08 -14.82 5.16
CA GLU A 433 -17.28 -16.19 5.62
C GLU A 433 -16.13 -17.10 5.14
N LYS A 434 -15.74 -16.98 3.87
CA LYS A 434 -14.60 -17.71 3.30
C LYS A 434 -13.29 -17.35 4.01
N ALA A 435 -13.04 -16.06 4.26
CA ALA A 435 -11.88 -15.60 5.01
C ALA A 435 -11.87 -16.17 6.44
N PHE A 436 -13.01 -16.08 7.12
CA PHE A 436 -13.21 -16.53 8.49
C PHE A 436 -12.97 -18.03 8.58
N GLN A 437 -13.64 -18.84 7.76
CA GLN A 437 -13.45 -20.29 7.70
C GLN A 437 -11.99 -20.67 7.44
N ARG A 438 -11.28 -20.02 6.51
CA ARG A 438 -9.86 -20.29 6.26
C ARG A 438 -8.97 -20.06 7.48
N VAL A 439 -9.27 -19.01 8.23
CA VAL A 439 -8.51 -18.61 9.40
C VAL A 439 -8.91 -19.39 10.66
N THR A 440 -10.15 -19.83 10.80
CA THR A 440 -10.62 -20.57 11.96
C THR A 440 -10.54 -22.09 11.80
N ALA A 441 -10.59 -22.61 10.56
CA ALA A 441 -10.57 -24.04 10.28
C ALA A 441 -9.31 -24.71 10.84
N LYS A 442 -9.57 -25.63 11.78
CA LYS A 442 -8.58 -26.55 12.34
C LYS A 442 -8.65 -27.86 11.57
N LEU A 443 -7.48 -28.35 11.13
CA LEU A 443 -7.40 -29.72 10.64
C LEU A 443 -7.62 -30.69 11.82
N PRO A 444 -8.25 -31.86 11.60
CA PRO A 444 -8.50 -32.85 12.64
C PRO A 444 -7.25 -33.14 13.48
N SER A 445 -7.42 -33.39 14.78
CA SER A 445 -6.33 -33.87 15.63
C SER A 445 -5.81 -35.20 15.12
N VAL A 446 -4.49 -35.40 15.24
CA VAL A 446 -3.85 -36.66 14.86
C VAL A 446 -3.22 -37.26 16.11
N SER A 447 -3.70 -38.43 16.48
CA SER A 447 -3.14 -39.24 17.57
C SER A 447 -2.01 -40.13 17.06
N GLU A 448 -1.04 -40.39 17.92
CA GLU A 448 -0.01 -41.39 17.65
C GLU A 448 -0.63 -42.78 17.68
N SER A 449 -0.30 -43.62 16.70
CA SER A 449 -0.71 -45.03 16.70
C SER A 449 0.21 -45.86 17.58
N GLU A 450 -0.36 -46.72 18.42
CA GLU A 450 0.41 -47.76 19.10
C GLU A 450 0.93 -48.77 18.08
N VAL A 451 2.14 -49.31 18.32
CA VAL A 451 2.80 -50.20 17.35
C VAL A 451 3.36 -51.46 18.00
N ILE A 452 2.92 -52.61 17.50
CA ILE A 452 3.48 -53.92 17.82
C ILE A 452 4.28 -54.40 16.60
N LYS A 453 5.54 -54.81 16.81
CA LYS A 453 6.38 -55.38 15.75
C LYS A 453 6.69 -56.84 16.06
N LYS A 454 6.27 -57.74 15.19
CA LYS A 454 6.76 -59.13 15.17
C LYS A 454 7.96 -59.20 14.23
N SER A 455 9.16 -59.34 14.79
CA SER A 455 10.38 -59.31 13.98
C SER A 455 10.53 -60.60 13.19
N ARG A 456 11.01 -60.51 11.95
CA ARG A 456 11.39 -61.68 11.15
C ARG A 456 12.36 -62.63 11.85
N LYS A 457 13.26 -62.08 12.68
CA LYS A 457 14.21 -62.89 13.47
C LYS A 457 13.50 -63.73 14.53
N GLN A 458 12.34 -63.28 15.00
CA GLN A 458 11.52 -63.98 15.99
C GLN A 458 10.54 -64.94 15.32
N THR A 459 10.00 -64.57 14.15
CA THR A 459 8.95 -65.35 13.49
C THR A 459 9.44 -66.32 12.43
N GLY A 460 10.72 -66.23 11.99
CA GLY A 460 11.24 -67.02 10.88
C GLY A 460 10.73 -66.61 9.49
N LEU A 461 9.88 -65.57 9.41
CA LEU A 461 9.26 -65.11 8.15
C LEU A 461 10.21 -64.23 7.33
N LEU A 462 9.94 -64.06 6.03
CA LEU A 462 10.77 -63.21 5.15
C LEU A 462 10.72 -61.72 5.56
N ARG A 463 9.57 -61.25 6.01
CA ARG A 463 9.29 -59.85 6.36
C ARG A 463 8.88 -59.70 7.83
N SER A 464 9.11 -58.52 8.41
CA SER A 464 8.58 -58.25 9.77
C SER A 464 7.17 -57.68 9.69
N GLU A 465 6.27 -58.20 10.50
CA GLU A 465 4.90 -57.70 10.64
C GLU A 465 4.87 -56.51 11.60
N ILE A 466 4.14 -55.47 11.22
CA ILE A 466 3.84 -54.28 12.02
C ILE A 466 2.33 -54.21 12.16
N ILE A 467 1.84 -54.13 13.40
CA ILE A 467 0.42 -54.03 13.73
C ILE A 467 0.21 -52.71 14.46
N LEU A 468 -0.75 -51.92 13.98
CA LEU A 468 -1.20 -50.67 14.61
C LEU A 468 -2.52 -50.90 15.37
N ASP A 469 -2.75 -50.09 16.39
CA ASP A 469 -3.98 -50.06 17.22
C ASP A 469 -5.30 -50.02 16.44
N ASN A 470 -5.32 -49.30 15.33
CA ASN A 470 -6.48 -49.15 14.45
C ASN A 470 -6.73 -50.36 13.53
N LYS A 471 -6.19 -51.53 13.86
CA LYS A 471 -6.26 -52.79 13.09
C LYS A 471 -5.55 -52.75 11.73
N ASN A 472 -4.86 -51.67 11.37
CA ASN A 472 -4.00 -51.67 10.20
C ASN A 472 -2.75 -52.50 10.53
N HIS A 473 -2.44 -53.46 9.67
CA HIS A 473 -1.19 -54.21 9.75
C HIS A 473 -0.53 -54.28 8.38
N PHE A 474 0.80 -54.32 8.37
CA PHE A 474 1.60 -54.37 7.15
C PHE A 474 2.93 -55.08 7.39
N PHE A 475 3.52 -55.57 6.33
CA PHE A 475 4.79 -56.28 6.33
C PHE A 475 5.89 -55.36 5.80
N THR A 476 7.04 -55.36 6.47
CA THR A 476 8.20 -54.52 6.11
C THR A 476 9.33 -55.36 5.57
N ASP A 477 9.86 -54.92 4.42
CA ASP A 477 11.06 -55.49 3.84
C ASP A 477 12.32 -54.98 4.58
N HIS A 478 13.36 -55.80 4.57
CA HIS A 478 14.67 -55.52 5.16
C HIS A 478 15.75 -55.34 4.12
N ASP A 479 15.38 -55.22 2.84
CA ASP A 479 16.31 -54.74 1.84
C ASP A 479 16.96 -53.42 2.31
N LYS A 480 18.29 -53.35 2.16
CA LYS A 480 19.09 -52.18 2.45
C LYS A 480 19.01 -51.15 1.31
N GLN A 481 18.49 -51.54 0.15
CA GLN A 481 18.17 -50.65 -0.95
C GLN A 481 16.92 -49.83 -0.61
N TYR A 482 17.16 -48.67 0.00
CA TYR A 482 16.12 -47.69 0.22
C TYR A 482 16.02 -46.76 -0.97
N GLU A 483 14.79 -46.46 -1.39
CA GLU A 483 14.57 -45.31 -2.25
C GLU A 483 14.95 -44.06 -1.43
N LYS A 484 15.94 -43.32 -1.94
CA LYS A 484 16.41 -42.08 -1.31
C LYS A 484 15.50 -40.94 -1.76
N GLY A 485 14.69 -40.43 -0.84
CA GLY A 485 14.03 -39.12 -0.98
C GLY A 485 14.90 -38.00 -0.42
N GLY A 486 14.55 -36.74 -0.72
CA GLY A 486 15.31 -35.56 -0.28
C GLY A 486 15.50 -35.44 1.25
N PHE A 487 14.59 -36.00 2.05
CA PHE A 487 14.63 -35.88 3.52
C PHE A 487 14.79 -37.21 4.27
N GLY A 488 14.75 -38.35 3.59
CA GLY A 488 14.66 -39.62 4.30
C GLY A 488 14.78 -40.85 3.42
N LYS A 489 15.05 -41.97 4.08
CA LYS A 489 14.90 -43.30 3.50
C LYS A 489 13.45 -43.71 3.67
N VAL A 490 12.72 -43.91 2.58
CA VAL A 490 11.35 -44.42 2.61
C VAL A 490 11.41 -45.93 2.42
N LYS A 491 10.83 -46.68 3.36
CA LYS A 491 10.71 -48.14 3.22
C LYS A 491 9.37 -48.50 2.60
N LYS A 492 9.34 -49.58 1.83
CA LYS A 492 8.12 -50.19 1.34
C LYS A 492 7.47 -51.03 2.43
N GLY A 493 6.16 -50.89 2.57
CA GLY A 493 5.32 -51.77 3.37
C GLY A 493 4.30 -52.47 2.48
N PHE A 494 3.99 -53.71 2.81
CA PHE A 494 3.20 -54.63 1.98
C PHE A 494 1.98 -55.12 2.76
N ASN A 495 0.87 -55.38 2.08
CA ASN A 495 -0.36 -55.88 2.69
C ASN A 495 -0.29 -57.36 3.10
N SER A 496 0.59 -58.16 2.51
CA SER A 496 0.81 -59.56 2.87
C SER A 496 2.30 -59.95 2.82
N LEU A 497 2.62 -61.14 3.33
CA LEU A 497 3.97 -61.72 3.26
C LEU A 497 4.43 -61.95 1.82
N THR A 498 3.51 -62.34 0.94
CA THR A 498 3.76 -62.75 -0.45
C THR A 498 3.48 -61.65 -1.46
N SER A 499 2.98 -60.50 -1.03
CA SER A 499 2.68 -59.40 -1.95
C SER A 499 3.94 -58.78 -2.52
N ASP A 500 4.01 -58.68 -3.84
CA ASP A 500 5.10 -58.02 -4.54
C ASP A 500 4.87 -56.51 -4.70
N GLU A 501 3.63 -56.05 -4.50
CA GLU A 501 3.27 -54.64 -4.60
C GLU A 501 3.30 -53.95 -3.24
N ALA A 502 4.09 -52.87 -3.15
CA ALA A 502 4.07 -52.01 -1.99
C ALA A 502 2.70 -51.32 -1.86
N PHE A 503 2.14 -51.42 -0.66
CA PHE A 503 0.86 -50.83 -0.28
C PHE A 503 1.05 -49.47 0.42
N CYS A 504 2.10 -49.35 1.24
CA CYS A 504 2.41 -48.14 1.99
C CYS A 504 3.90 -47.76 1.93
N GLY A 505 4.17 -46.47 2.12
CA GLY A 505 5.50 -45.93 2.35
C GLY A 505 5.71 -45.63 3.83
N ILE A 506 6.89 -45.97 4.35
CA ILE A 506 7.27 -45.77 5.75
C ILE A 506 8.47 -44.82 5.78
N LYS A 507 8.23 -43.55 6.10
CA LYS A 507 9.25 -42.51 6.21
C LYS A 507 9.69 -42.43 7.68
N LYS A 508 10.93 -42.83 7.95
CA LYS A 508 11.56 -42.57 9.26
C LYS A 508 12.04 -41.12 9.30
N LEU A 509 11.57 -40.34 10.25
CA LEU A 509 11.98 -38.93 10.40
C LEU A 509 13.39 -38.86 10.99
N LYS A 510 14.17 -37.88 10.53
CA LYS A 510 15.58 -37.69 10.91
C LYS A 510 15.79 -36.65 12.02
N GLU A 511 14.71 -36.06 12.51
CA GLU A 511 14.76 -35.02 13.52
C GLU A 511 15.27 -35.61 14.86
N PRO A 512 16.37 -35.06 15.42
CA PRO A 512 17.01 -35.61 16.61
C PRO A 512 16.16 -35.45 17.88
N LEU A 513 15.33 -34.41 17.95
CA LEU A 513 14.46 -34.16 19.09
C LEU A 513 13.10 -34.85 18.89
N PRO A 514 12.69 -35.78 19.77
CA PRO A 514 11.44 -36.52 19.64
C PRO A 514 10.22 -35.63 19.45
N ASP A 515 10.11 -34.53 20.20
CA ASP A 515 8.99 -33.59 20.11
C ASP A 515 8.89 -32.90 18.74
N ASN A 516 10.03 -32.57 18.12
CA ASN A 516 10.05 -31.97 16.80
C ASN A 516 9.70 -33.01 15.74
N ALA A 517 10.20 -34.25 15.88
CA ALA A 517 9.85 -35.36 15.00
C ALA A 517 8.35 -35.66 15.05
N GLN A 518 7.76 -35.66 16.25
CA GLN A 518 6.32 -35.82 16.43
C GLN A 518 5.52 -34.67 15.79
N LYS A 519 5.95 -33.42 15.96
CA LYS A 519 5.32 -32.25 15.31
C LYS A 519 5.39 -32.30 13.78
N GLU A 520 6.47 -32.83 13.20
CA GLU A 520 6.59 -33.08 11.76
C GLU A 520 5.70 -34.24 11.32
N ALA A 521 5.63 -35.33 12.10
CA ALA A 521 4.79 -36.47 11.81
C ALA A 521 3.28 -36.12 11.81
N ILE A 522 2.82 -35.39 12.84
CA ILE A 522 1.44 -34.89 12.93
C ILE A 522 1.09 -34.04 11.70
N ARG A 523 2.04 -33.20 11.26
CA ARG A 523 1.88 -32.32 10.10
C ARG A 523 1.73 -33.14 8.82
N GLU A 524 2.65 -34.07 8.57
CA GLU A 524 2.59 -34.99 7.43
C GLU A 524 1.25 -35.72 7.34
N VAL A 525 0.76 -36.24 8.47
CA VAL A 525 -0.53 -36.94 8.51
C VAL A 525 -1.70 -36.00 8.22
N LYS A 526 -1.75 -34.82 8.86
CA LYS A 526 -2.81 -33.82 8.66
C LYS A 526 -2.99 -33.43 7.20
N TYR A 527 -1.89 -33.22 6.47
CA TYR A 527 -1.97 -32.78 5.07
C TYR A 527 -2.28 -33.93 4.11
N ASN A 528 -1.87 -35.16 4.43
CA ASN A 528 -2.37 -36.32 3.69
C ASN A 528 -3.89 -36.49 3.87
N HIS A 529 -4.40 -36.37 5.10
CA HIS A 529 -5.85 -36.42 5.37
C HIS A 529 -6.60 -35.31 4.64
N LEU A 530 -6.05 -34.09 4.60
CA LEU A 530 -6.64 -32.97 3.86
C LEU A 530 -6.78 -33.27 2.36
N LEU A 531 -5.88 -34.07 1.79
CA LEU A 531 -5.95 -34.55 0.41
C LEU A 531 -6.75 -35.85 0.25
N GLY A 532 -7.47 -36.29 1.30
CA GLY A 532 -8.26 -37.52 1.28
C GLY A 532 -7.43 -38.81 1.27
N ARG A 533 -6.18 -38.76 1.75
CA ARG A 533 -5.26 -39.90 1.71
C ARG A 533 -5.06 -40.50 3.10
N PRO A 534 -5.02 -41.84 3.24
CA PRO A 534 -4.73 -42.48 4.51
C PRO A 534 -3.27 -42.24 4.90
N ALA A 535 -3.07 -41.78 6.14
CA ALA A 535 -1.77 -41.60 6.74
C ALA A 535 -1.84 -41.76 8.27
N PHE A 536 -0.75 -42.23 8.85
CA PHE A 536 -0.60 -42.48 10.30
C PHE A 536 0.83 -42.18 10.72
N TYR A 537 1.06 -42.04 12.02
CA TYR A 537 2.42 -42.01 12.55
C TYR A 537 2.52 -42.80 13.85
N TYR A 538 3.72 -43.31 14.13
CA TYR A 538 4.05 -44.01 15.36
C TYR A 538 5.51 -43.76 15.73
N SER A 539 5.83 -43.88 17.01
CA SER A 539 7.21 -43.85 17.51
C SER A 539 7.61 -45.21 18.07
N ARG A 540 8.84 -45.62 17.77
CA ARG A 540 9.38 -46.89 18.27
C ARG A 540 10.87 -46.78 18.50
N LYS A 541 11.31 -47.11 19.72
CA LYS A 541 12.72 -47.03 20.14
C LYS A 541 13.33 -45.65 19.87
N GLY A 542 12.63 -44.60 20.29
CA GLY A 542 13.08 -43.21 20.14
C GLY A 542 13.04 -42.66 18.70
N ALA A 543 12.46 -43.38 17.74
CA ALA A 543 12.33 -42.90 16.37
C ALA A 543 10.87 -42.83 15.91
N THR A 544 10.48 -41.66 15.41
CA THR A 544 9.15 -41.43 14.82
C THR A 544 9.15 -41.78 13.34
N SER A 545 8.09 -42.46 12.90
CA SER A 545 7.87 -42.87 11.52
C SER A 545 6.48 -42.46 11.05
N VAL A 546 6.38 -42.02 9.80
CA VAL A 546 5.12 -41.70 9.13
C VAL A 546 4.81 -42.80 8.12
N LEU A 547 3.58 -43.29 8.16
CA LEU A 547 3.00 -44.23 7.22
C LEU A 547 2.09 -43.48 6.25
N THR A 548 2.35 -43.56 4.95
CA THR A 548 1.49 -42.97 3.91
C THR A 548 1.13 -44.01 2.86
N GLN A 549 0.06 -43.79 2.11
CA GLN A 549 -0.23 -44.57 0.91
C GLN A 549 0.99 -44.58 -0.03
N TRP A 550 1.35 -45.77 -0.54
CA TRP A 550 2.43 -45.90 -1.52
C TRP A 550 2.03 -45.22 -2.83
N GLN A 551 2.86 -44.29 -3.30
CA GLN A 551 2.68 -43.67 -4.61
C GLN A 551 3.46 -44.51 -5.63
N ARG A 552 2.73 -45.14 -6.55
CA ARG A 552 3.32 -45.96 -7.62
C ARG A 552 4.10 -45.08 -8.60
N ASP A 553 5.15 -45.67 -9.19
CA ASP A 553 6.15 -45.04 -10.06
C ASP A 553 7.21 -44.22 -9.30
N LYS A 554 8.09 -43.52 -10.05
CA LYS A 554 9.28 -42.84 -9.50
C LYS A 554 9.04 -41.34 -9.34
N GLY A 555 9.81 -40.71 -8.46
CA GLY A 555 9.81 -39.25 -8.35
C GLY A 555 10.17 -38.57 -9.68
N LEU A 556 9.60 -37.40 -9.96
CA LEU A 556 9.78 -36.70 -11.23
C LEU A 556 11.26 -36.45 -11.56
N HIS A 557 12.07 -36.13 -10.55
CA HIS A 557 13.53 -35.96 -10.69
C HIS A 557 14.29 -37.19 -11.19
N LEU A 558 13.69 -38.39 -11.17
CA LEU A 558 14.30 -39.63 -11.65
C LEU A 558 13.98 -39.93 -13.11
N TYR A 559 13.16 -39.10 -13.76
CA TYR A 559 12.92 -39.20 -15.20
C TYR A 559 13.99 -38.41 -15.95
N SER A 560 14.62 -39.06 -16.93
CA SER A 560 15.52 -38.39 -17.87
C SER A 560 14.76 -37.39 -18.72
N ARG A 561 15.23 -36.14 -18.72
CA ARG A 561 14.64 -35.04 -19.49
C ARG A 561 14.83 -35.23 -20.99
N ASP A 562 16.03 -35.67 -21.39
CA ASP A 562 16.44 -35.76 -22.79
C ASP A 562 15.96 -37.04 -23.48
N ASN A 563 15.33 -37.95 -22.73
CA ASN A 563 14.80 -39.19 -23.27
C ASN A 563 13.39 -39.46 -22.73
N GLU A 564 13.27 -39.92 -21.48
CA GLU A 564 12.00 -40.43 -20.94
C GLU A 564 10.87 -39.40 -20.99
N LEU A 565 11.11 -38.14 -20.59
CA LEU A 565 10.05 -37.12 -20.57
C LEU A 565 9.62 -36.67 -21.97
N LEU A 566 10.56 -36.57 -22.92
CA LEU A 566 10.27 -36.21 -24.31
C LEU A 566 9.41 -37.27 -25.02
N GLN A 567 9.56 -38.55 -24.66
CA GLN A 567 8.72 -39.63 -25.21
C GLN A 567 7.27 -39.59 -24.71
N ILE A 568 6.97 -38.82 -23.67
CA ILE A 568 5.61 -38.70 -23.14
C ILE A 568 4.90 -37.57 -23.89
N PRO A 569 3.73 -37.82 -24.51
CA PRO A 569 2.97 -36.79 -25.19
C PRO A 569 2.73 -35.56 -24.30
N LEU A 570 2.91 -34.36 -24.85
CA LEU A 570 2.76 -33.09 -24.11
C LEU A 570 1.41 -33.03 -23.39
N GLY A 571 0.32 -33.42 -24.07
CA GLY A 571 -1.02 -33.46 -23.47
C GLY A 571 -1.13 -34.38 -22.26
N ASN A 572 -0.43 -35.52 -22.25
CA ASN A 572 -0.40 -36.43 -21.09
C ASN A 572 0.36 -35.82 -19.92
N ARG A 573 1.49 -35.13 -20.17
CA ARG A 573 2.23 -34.39 -19.15
C ARG A 573 1.41 -33.23 -18.60
N LEU A 574 0.64 -32.53 -19.43
CA LEU A 574 -0.29 -31.48 -19.02
C LEU A 574 -1.42 -32.02 -18.13
N ARG A 575 -1.99 -33.20 -18.43
CA ARG A 575 -2.96 -33.89 -17.53
C ARG A 575 -2.34 -34.21 -16.18
N CYS A 576 -1.11 -34.71 -16.17
CA CYS A 576 -0.38 -34.99 -14.94
C CYS A 576 -0.18 -33.70 -14.12
N LEU A 577 0.25 -32.60 -14.76
CA LEU A 577 0.40 -31.30 -14.11
C LEU A 577 -0.93 -30.77 -13.53
N SER A 578 -2.02 -30.88 -14.27
CA SER A 578 -3.35 -30.49 -13.78
C SER A 578 -3.71 -31.23 -12.47
N ALA A 579 -3.40 -32.53 -12.36
CA ALA A 579 -3.61 -33.28 -11.13
C ALA A 579 -2.77 -32.74 -9.94
N ALA A 580 -1.51 -32.35 -10.16
CA ALA A 580 -0.67 -31.75 -9.11
C ALA A 580 -1.20 -30.37 -8.69
N LEU A 581 -1.63 -29.55 -9.66
CA LEU A 581 -2.23 -28.24 -9.39
C LEU A 581 -3.56 -28.36 -8.65
N ALA A 582 -4.35 -29.40 -8.90
CA ALA A 582 -5.57 -29.68 -8.15
C ALA A 582 -5.26 -29.93 -6.66
N GLU A 583 -4.24 -30.74 -6.35
CA GLU A 583 -3.82 -30.98 -4.98
C GLU A 583 -3.26 -29.73 -4.31
N LEU A 584 -2.43 -28.96 -5.04
CA LEU A 584 -1.91 -27.69 -4.55
C LEU A 584 -3.04 -26.70 -4.25
N ASN A 585 -4.05 -26.64 -5.13
CA ASN A 585 -5.21 -25.79 -4.97
C ASN A 585 -6.05 -26.17 -3.76
N ILE A 586 -6.18 -27.47 -3.44
CA ILE A 586 -6.83 -27.92 -2.19
C ILE A 586 -6.08 -27.36 -0.97
N LEU A 587 -4.75 -27.43 -0.96
CA LEU A 587 -3.95 -26.86 0.14
C LEU A 587 -4.17 -25.34 0.25
N HIS A 588 -4.04 -24.62 -0.87
CA HIS A 588 -4.12 -23.15 -0.91
C HIS A 588 -5.51 -22.63 -0.52
N ARG A 589 -6.59 -23.26 -1.02
CA ARG A 589 -7.98 -22.97 -0.62
C ARG A 589 -8.23 -23.16 0.88
N ASN A 590 -7.52 -24.09 1.51
CA ASN A 590 -7.56 -24.33 2.95
C ASN A 590 -6.56 -23.46 3.74
N HIS A 591 -5.99 -22.44 3.09
CA HIS A 591 -5.02 -21.52 3.66
C HIS A 591 -3.76 -22.22 4.16
N ARG A 592 -3.24 -23.17 3.36
CA ARG A 592 -2.04 -23.96 3.63
C ARG A 592 -1.04 -23.82 2.49
N VAL A 593 0.22 -23.64 2.85
CA VAL A 593 1.38 -23.66 1.95
C VAL A 593 2.06 -25.00 2.10
N HIS A 594 2.46 -25.63 0.99
CA HIS A 594 3.26 -26.85 1.00
C HIS A 594 4.69 -26.54 1.46
N GLY A 595 5.28 -25.45 0.95
CA GLY A 595 6.52 -24.87 1.44
C GLY A 595 7.81 -25.56 0.98
N ASP A 596 7.73 -26.65 0.21
CA ASP A 596 8.88 -27.33 -0.39
C ASP A 596 8.48 -28.08 -1.67
N ILE A 597 7.82 -27.37 -2.59
CA ILE A 597 7.51 -27.88 -3.93
C ILE A 597 8.82 -28.06 -4.71
N LYS A 598 9.06 -29.28 -5.21
CA LYS A 598 10.25 -29.64 -6.01
C LYS A 598 10.07 -30.98 -6.71
N CYS A 599 10.86 -31.26 -7.74
CA CYS A 599 10.75 -32.50 -8.53
C CYS A 599 10.95 -33.80 -7.70
N GLN A 600 11.59 -33.73 -6.53
CA GLN A 600 11.72 -34.85 -5.60
C GLN A 600 10.44 -35.15 -4.81
N ASN A 601 9.58 -34.13 -4.63
CA ASN A 601 8.34 -34.21 -3.86
C ASN A 601 7.11 -34.36 -4.76
N LEU A 602 7.32 -34.78 -6.01
CA LEU A 602 6.27 -35.03 -7.00
C LEU A 602 6.48 -36.41 -7.63
N VAL A 603 5.49 -37.29 -7.52
CA VAL A 603 5.54 -38.65 -8.09
C VAL A 603 4.72 -38.69 -9.38
N LEU A 604 5.36 -39.02 -10.51
CA LEU A 604 4.72 -39.04 -11.81
C LEU A 604 4.20 -40.45 -12.13
N ASN A 605 2.89 -40.59 -12.27
CA ASN A 605 2.24 -41.84 -12.64
C ASN A 605 1.58 -41.70 -14.02
N LEU A 606 2.22 -42.24 -15.05
CA LEU A 606 1.75 -42.12 -16.43
C LEU A 606 0.56 -43.02 -16.75
N LYS A 607 0.44 -44.16 -16.06
CA LYS A 607 -0.71 -45.07 -16.23
C LYS A 607 -2.02 -44.40 -15.79
N LYS A 608 -1.96 -43.61 -14.72
CA LYS A 608 -3.10 -42.87 -14.16
C LYS A 608 -3.15 -41.40 -14.62
N LEU A 609 -2.20 -40.97 -15.45
CA LEU A 609 -2.04 -39.59 -15.89
C LEU A 609 -2.08 -38.58 -14.72
N SER A 610 -1.37 -38.91 -13.64
CA SER A 610 -1.39 -38.12 -12.40
C SER A 610 0.02 -37.77 -11.95
N LEU A 611 0.25 -36.52 -11.56
CA LEU A 611 1.43 -36.08 -10.81
C LEU A 611 0.98 -35.76 -9.38
N LYS A 612 1.53 -36.45 -8.38
CA LYS A 612 1.07 -36.32 -6.99
C LYS A 612 2.09 -35.63 -6.10
N LEU A 613 1.63 -34.67 -5.30
CA LEU A 613 2.42 -34.04 -4.25
C LEU A 613 2.64 -35.00 -3.09
N ILE A 614 3.86 -35.06 -2.57
CA ILE A 614 4.24 -35.83 -1.39
C ILE A 614 5.13 -35.00 -0.47
N ASP A 615 5.40 -35.52 0.73
CA ASP A 615 6.31 -34.90 1.72
C ASP A 615 5.81 -33.53 2.23
N PHE A 616 4.86 -33.58 3.16
CA PHE A 616 4.28 -32.39 3.80
C PHE A 616 5.03 -31.99 5.08
N GLY A 617 6.28 -32.45 5.24
CA GLY A 617 7.14 -32.10 6.36
C GLY A 617 7.34 -30.60 6.50
N SER A 618 7.27 -29.82 5.42
CA SER A 618 7.36 -28.34 5.44
C SER A 618 6.01 -27.62 5.35
N ALA A 619 4.89 -28.33 5.28
CA ALA A 619 3.59 -27.71 5.03
C ALA A 619 3.02 -26.99 6.27
N HIS A 620 2.43 -25.83 6.08
CA HIS A 620 1.97 -24.97 7.18
C HIS A 620 0.83 -24.07 6.79
N LYS A 621 0.19 -23.49 7.81
CA LYS A 621 -0.77 -22.40 7.62
C LYS A 621 -0.02 -21.11 7.31
N VAL A 622 -0.52 -20.34 6.34
CA VAL A 622 0.11 -19.07 5.93
C VAL A 622 0.21 -18.09 7.09
N GLY A 623 1.30 -17.34 7.15
CA GLY A 623 1.64 -16.48 8.27
C GLY A 623 2.04 -17.29 9.51
N SER A 624 2.61 -18.48 9.34
CA SER A 624 3.19 -19.23 10.48
C SER A 624 4.55 -18.67 10.84
N ALA A 625 4.78 -18.37 12.12
CA ALA A 625 6.09 -17.93 12.62
C ALA A 625 7.15 -19.05 12.68
N LYS A 626 6.76 -20.30 12.47
CA LYS A 626 7.69 -21.44 12.49
C LYS A 626 8.64 -21.39 11.29
N MET A 627 9.90 -21.70 11.52
CA MET A 627 10.87 -21.92 10.45
C MET A 627 10.68 -23.30 9.84
N PHE A 628 10.70 -23.37 8.51
CA PHE A 628 10.56 -24.63 7.76
C PHE A 628 11.77 -24.82 6.86
N ALA A 629 12.18 -26.08 6.69
CA ALA A 629 13.22 -26.44 5.74
C ALA A 629 12.73 -26.16 4.32
N ARG A 630 13.57 -25.50 3.51
CA ARG A 630 13.27 -25.15 2.13
C ARG A 630 14.46 -25.51 1.25
N THR A 631 14.19 -26.00 0.05
CA THR A 631 15.22 -26.27 -0.95
C THR A 631 15.61 -24.97 -1.66
N ARG A 632 16.82 -24.45 -1.43
CA ARG A 632 17.28 -23.13 -1.92
C ARG A 632 17.12 -22.96 -3.43
N ALA A 633 17.39 -24.01 -4.21
CA ALA A 633 17.24 -24.00 -5.67
C ALA A 633 15.81 -23.61 -6.12
N TYR A 634 14.77 -23.94 -5.33
CA TYR A 634 13.37 -23.63 -5.66
C TYR A 634 12.86 -22.33 -5.01
N LYS A 635 13.74 -21.57 -4.35
CA LYS A 635 13.36 -20.35 -3.65
C LYS A 635 13.00 -19.25 -4.66
N ASP A 636 11.85 -18.62 -4.45
CA ASP A 636 11.46 -17.40 -5.16
C ASP A 636 12.49 -16.26 -4.89
N PRO A 637 13.15 -15.72 -5.92
CA PRO A 637 14.12 -14.63 -5.77
C PRO A 637 13.45 -13.28 -5.49
N TYR A 638 12.16 -13.13 -5.78
CA TYR A 638 11.44 -11.86 -5.66
C TYR A 638 10.70 -11.70 -4.33
N PHE A 639 10.56 -12.77 -3.54
CA PHE A 639 9.74 -12.74 -2.32
C PHE A 639 10.29 -13.61 -1.17
N SER A 640 10.41 -13.03 0.02
CA SER A 640 11.02 -13.66 1.20
C SER A 640 10.01 -14.12 2.28
N GLY A 641 8.76 -13.65 2.27
CA GLY A 641 7.74 -13.92 3.30
C GLY A 641 7.05 -15.29 3.23
N ASP A 642 6.09 -15.58 4.10
CA ASP A 642 5.28 -16.82 4.03
C ASP A 642 4.00 -16.55 3.21
N HIS A 643 3.90 -17.14 2.02
CA HIS A 643 2.84 -16.84 1.05
C HIS A 643 2.67 -17.97 0.01
N PHE A 644 1.45 -18.12 -0.52
CA PHE A 644 1.10 -19.12 -1.54
C PHE A 644 1.91 -18.99 -2.83
N SER A 645 2.23 -17.75 -3.21
CA SER A 645 3.01 -17.42 -4.40
C SER A 645 4.35 -18.15 -4.48
N LYS A 646 4.95 -18.53 -3.34
CA LYS A 646 6.19 -19.30 -3.30
C LYS A 646 6.02 -20.71 -3.83
N ASP A 647 4.93 -21.38 -3.47
CA ASP A 647 4.61 -22.69 -4.02
C ASP A 647 4.36 -22.59 -5.53
N LEU A 648 3.73 -21.51 -6.00
CA LEU A 648 3.50 -21.28 -7.44
C LEU A 648 4.80 -21.05 -8.20
N TYR A 649 5.71 -20.24 -7.68
CA TYR A 649 7.03 -20.04 -8.29
C TYR A 649 7.79 -21.37 -8.41
N ALA A 650 7.84 -22.13 -7.31
CA ALA A 650 8.49 -23.43 -7.27
C ALA A 650 7.81 -24.46 -8.19
N MET A 651 6.47 -24.41 -8.32
CA MET A 651 5.73 -25.20 -9.30
C MET A 651 6.09 -24.78 -10.73
N GLY A 652 6.31 -23.50 -11.01
CA GLY A 652 6.82 -23.03 -12.31
C GLY A 652 8.14 -23.72 -12.71
N LEU A 653 9.08 -23.86 -11.78
CA LEU A 653 10.33 -24.62 -12.01
C LEU A 653 10.07 -26.11 -12.26
N VAL A 654 9.08 -26.71 -11.58
CA VAL A 654 8.64 -28.08 -11.84
C VAL A 654 8.05 -28.21 -13.25
N VAL A 655 7.26 -27.23 -13.70
CA VAL A 655 6.72 -27.17 -15.07
C VAL A 655 7.86 -27.09 -16.08
N MET A 656 8.86 -26.22 -15.87
CA MET A 656 10.05 -26.15 -16.74
C MET A 656 10.81 -27.48 -16.81
N TYR A 657 10.89 -28.23 -15.71
CA TYR A 657 11.49 -29.57 -15.71
C TYR A 657 10.65 -30.56 -16.52
N LEU A 658 9.32 -30.51 -16.37
CA LEU A 658 8.37 -31.42 -17.00
C LEU A 658 8.26 -31.23 -18.53
N PHE A 659 8.59 -30.05 -19.05
CA PHE A 659 8.52 -29.71 -20.48
C PHE A 659 9.90 -29.37 -21.09
N PRO A 660 10.79 -30.37 -21.26
CA PRO A 660 12.15 -30.18 -21.76
C PRO A 660 12.24 -29.71 -23.21
N GLU A 661 11.20 -29.87 -24.02
CA GLU A 661 11.11 -29.31 -25.38
C GLU A 661 10.88 -27.78 -25.40
N VAL A 662 10.52 -27.20 -24.25
CA VAL A 662 10.29 -25.76 -24.07
C VAL A 662 11.45 -25.13 -23.30
N TYR A 663 11.95 -25.80 -22.26
CA TYR A 663 12.93 -25.24 -21.33
C TYR A 663 14.17 -26.10 -21.15
N THR A 664 15.30 -25.45 -20.93
CA THR A 664 16.50 -26.06 -20.33
C THR A 664 16.55 -25.61 -18.87
N ILE A 665 16.58 -26.55 -17.92
CA ILE A 665 16.68 -26.26 -16.48
C ILE A 665 17.72 -27.16 -15.83
N THR A 666 18.54 -26.57 -14.96
CA THR A 666 19.52 -27.26 -14.14
C THR A 666 19.41 -26.77 -12.70
N PHE A 667 19.49 -27.72 -11.77
CA PHE A 667 19.44 -27.46 -10.33
C PHE A 667 20.83 -27.68 -9.72
N ASP A 668 21.46 -26.60 -9.26
CA ASP A 668 22.65 -26.66 -8.40
C ASP A 668 22.21 -26.47 -6.93
N LYS A 669 23.07 -26.83 -5.96
CA LYS A 669 22.76 -26.83 -4.53
C LYS A 669 22.16 -25.51 -4.03
N ASP A 670 22.60 -24.38 -4.59
CA ASP A 670 22.18 -23.05 -4.15
C ASP A 670 21.52 -22.20 -5.26
N LYS A 671 21.50 -22.66 -6.51
CA LYS A 671 21.03 -21.88 -7.66
C LYS A 671 20.29 -22.76 -8.66
N THR A 672 19.31 -22.15 -9.31
CA THR A 672 18.64 -22.74 -10.47
C THR A 672 18.92 -21.84 -11.67
N SER A 673 19.38 -22.45 -12.76
CA SER A 673 19.42 -21.80 -14.07
C SER A 673 18.37 -22.42 -14.96
N ALA A 674 17.52 -21.57 -15.52
CA ALA A 674 16.48 -21.98 -16.45
C ALA A 674 16.42 -21.00 -17.61
N SER A 675 16.32 -21.52 -18.83
CA SER A 675 16.18 -20.73 -20.05
C SER A 675 15.25 -21.43 -21.03
N LEU A 676 14.67 -20.68 -21.96
CA LEU A 676 13.99 -21.28 -23.10
C LEU A 676 14.98 -22.07 -23.95
N VAL A 677 14.51 -23.18 -24.54
CA VAL A 677 15.28 -23.90 -25.56
C VAL A 677 15.43 -22.99 -26.78
N ASN A 678 16.65 -22.91 -27.31
CA ASN A 678 16.92 -22.13 -28.52
C ASN A 678 16.30 -22.83 -29.74
N LYS A 679 15.10 -22.40 -30.12
CA LYS A 679 14.42 -22.86 -31.34
C LYS A 679 13.68 -21.71 -32.02
N PRO A 680 13.55 -21.73 -33.35
CA PRO A 680 13.06 -20.58 -34.12
C PRO A 680 11.60 -20.26 -33.85
N ASN A 681 10.77 -21.27 -33.58
CA ASN A 681 9.34 -21.10 -33.31
C ASN A 681 8.83 -22.12 -32.28
N PHE A 682 7.96 -21.66 -31.38
CA PHE A 682 7.20 -22.51 -30.47
C PHE A 682 5.82 -22.82 -31.06
N THR A 683 5.41 -24.08 -30.99
CA THR A 683 4.05 -24.53 -31.31
C THR A 683 3.03 -23.91 -30.36
N VAL A 684 1.74 -23.92 -30.73
CA VAL A 684 0.69 -23.33 -29.88
C VAL A 684 0.64 -23.97 -28.47
N PRO A 685 0.68 -25.30 -28.30
CA PRO A 685 0.73 -25.90 -26.96
C PRO A 685 1.97 -25.50 -26.17
N GLU A 686 3.14 -25.37 -26.80
CA GLU A 686 4.36 -24.95 -26.12
C GLU A 686 4.31 -23.48 -25.68
N ARG A 687 3.74 -22.59 -26.51
CA ARG A 687 3.44 -21.20 -26.10
C ARG A 687 2.50 -21.18 -24.90
N ALA A 688 1.54 -22.10 -24.85
CA ALA A 688 0.64 -22.22 -23.72
C ALA A 688 1.38 -22.56 -22.41
N ILE A 689 2.41 -23.42 -22.47
CA ILE A 689 3.29 -23.71 -21.34
C ILE A 689 4.14 -22.49 -20.97
N ILE A 690 4.61 -21.71 -21.95
CA ILE A 690 5.35 -20.46 -21.70
C ILE A 690 4.48 -19.46 -20.93
N ASN A 691 3.24 -19.22 -21.38
CA ASN A 691 2.30 -18.32 -20.70
C ASN A 691 2.06 -18.76 -19.25
N LEU A 692 1.90 -20.07 -19.01
CA LEU A 692 1.69 -20.62 -17.68
C LEU A 692 2.89 -20.36 -16.76
N VAL A 693 4.12 -20.67 -17.21
CA VAL A 693 5.35 -20.47 -16.43
C VAL A 693 5.55 -18.98 -16.13
N ASN A 694 5.38 -18.11 -17.13
CA ASN A 694 5.51 -16.66 -16.95
C ASN A 694 4.51 -16.13 -15.90
N SER A 695 3.28 -16.64 -15.91
CA SER A 695 2.25 -16.27 -14.94
C SER A 695 2.53 -16.81 -13.54
N MET A 696 3.00 -18.06 -13.40
CA MET A 696 3.38 -18.68 -12.12
C MET A 696 4.63 -18.06 -11.50
N MET A 697 5.55 -17.56 -12.32
CA MET A 697 6.86 -17.05 -11.90
C MET A 697 6.97 -15.53 -12.01
N HIS A 698 5.84 -14.83 -12.16
CA HIS A 698 5.81 -13.38 -12.30
C HIS A 698 6.52 -12.69 -11.12
N SER A 699 7.37 -11.69 -11.39
CA SER A 699 8.19 -11.02 -10.39
C SER A 699 7.37 -10.19 -9.39
N ASN A 700 6.35 -9.49 -9.88
CA ASN A 700 5.33 -8.86 -9.05
C ASN A 700 4.35 -9.93 -8.53
N ILE A 701 4.33 -10.14 -7.21
CA ILE A 701 3.49 -11.16 -6.55
C ILE A 701 1.99 -10.89 -6.69
N ASN A 702 1.58 -9.64 -6.85
CA ASN A 702 0.16 -9.25 -6.93
C ASN A 702 -0.48 -9.59 -8.28
N VAL A 703 0.34 -9.84 -9.30
CA VAL A 703 -0.13 -10.23 -10.65
C VAL A 703 0.28 -11.67 -11.01
N ARG A 704 0.92 -12.38 -10.07
CA ARG A 704 1.25 -13.80 -10.22
C ARG A 704 -0.05 -14.61 -10.10
N CYS A 705 -0.26 -15.56 -11.00
CA CYS A 705 -1.46 -16.39 -10.91
C CYS A 705 -1.47 -17.25 -9.64
N THR A 706 -2.67 -17.58 -9.19
CA THR A 706 -2.87 -18.51 -8.07
C THR A 706 -2.89 -19.97 -8.56
N SER A 707 -2.89 -20.94 -7.64
CA SER A 707 -3.05 -22.35 -8.00
C SER A 707 -4.39 -22.69 -8.64
N GLU A 708 -5.41 -21.86 -8.42
CA GLU A 708 -6.74 -22.03 -9.04
C GLU A 708 -6.70 -21.57 -10.49
N ASP A 709 -6.18 -20.37 -10.73
CA ASP A 709 -5.97 -19.78 -12.05
C ASP A 709 -5.15 -20.73 -12.95
N ALA A 710 -4.03 -21.23 -12.43
CA ALA A 710 -3.19 -22.20 -13.12
C ALA A 710 -3.89 -23.53 -13.44
N LEU A 711 -4.73 -24.02 -12.50
CA LEU A 711 -5.52 -25.24 -12.69
C LEU A 711 -6.61 -25.05 -13.75
N ASP A 712 -7.36 -23.95 -13.66
CA ASP A 712 -8.39 -23.58 -14.63
C ASP A 712 -7.79 -23.44 -16.03
N TYR A 713 -6.66 -22.73 -16.15
CA TYR A 713 -5.90 -22.61 -17.39
C TYR A 713 -5.53 -23.98 -17.98
N CYS A 714 -4.94 -24.87 -17.17
CA CYS A 714 -4.61 -26.24 -17.61
C CYS A 714 -5.84 -27.01 -18.08
N ASN A 715 -6.97 -26.91 -17.37
CA ASN A 715 -8.19 -27.63 -17.71
C ASN A 715 -8.82 -27.11 -19.01
N LYS A 716 -8.87 -25.80 -19.22
CA LYS A 716 -9.35 -25.20 -20.48
C LYS A 716 -8.46 -25.55 -21.65
N LEU A 717 -7.13 -25.59 -21.46
CA LEU A 717 -6.21 -26.07 -22.48
C LEU A 717 -6.47 -27.54 -22.83
N LEU A 718 -6.64 -28.40 -21.82
CA LEU A 718 -6.89 -29.83 -22.01
C LEU A 718 -8.22 -30.11 -22.73
N ALA A 719 -9.27 -29.35 -22.41
CA ALA A 719 -10.56 -29.45 -23.08
C ALA A 719 -10.48 -29.09 -24.58
N ASN A 720 -9.55 -28.21 -24.95
CA ASN A 720 -9.38 -27.71 -26.31
C ASN A 720 -8.09 -28.18 -27.00
N PHE A 721 -7.37 -29.14 -26.41
CA PHE A 721 -5.96 -29.41 -26.76
C PHE A 721 -5.74 -29.73 -28.24
N ASN A 722 -6.62 -30.55 -28.82
CA ASN A 722 -6.54 -30.96 -30.23
C ASN A 722 -7.04 -29.89 -31.22
N LYS A 723 -7.69 -28.83 -30.74
CA LYS A 723 -8.25 -27.73 -31.55
C LYS A 723 -7.55 -26.40 -31.26
N LEU A 724 -6.50 -26.42 -30.44
CA LEU A 724 -5.87 -25.22 -29.92
C LEU A 724 -5.17 -24.44 -31.03
N ASN A 725 -5.63 -23.21 -31.26
CA ASN A 725 -5.00 -22.22 -32.15
C ASN A 725 -4.61 -20.97 -31.36
N LEU A 726 -3.92 -20.01 -31.99
CA LEU A 726 -3.41 -18.81 -31.31
C LEU A 726 -4.53 -17.97 -30.69
N PHE A 727 -5.65 -17.78 -31.39
CA PHE A 727 -6.79 -17.00 -30.90
C PHE A 727 -7.46 -17.66 -29.67
N MET A 728 -7.64 -18.98 -29.71
CA MET A 728 -8.16 -19.74 -28.56
C MET A 728 -7.19 -19.69 -27.39
N LEU A 729 -5.88 -19.78 -27.64
CA LEU A 729 -4.87 -19.68 -26.60
C LEU A 729 -4.90 -18.30 -25.93
N GLU A 730 -5.00 -17.22 -26.70
CA GLU A 730 -5.14 -15.86 -26.19
C GLU A 730 -6.41 -15.71 -25.35
N THR A 731 -7.55 -16.22 -25.84
CA THR A 731 -8.82 -16.23 -25.10
C THR A 731 -8.73 -17.00 -23.78
N ILE A 732 -8.10 -18.18 -23.77
CA ILE A 732 -7.89 -18.98 -22.55
C ILE A 732 -6.93 -18.25 -21.60
N THR A 733 -5.85 -17.67 -22.11
CA THR A 733 -4.86 -16.91 -21.31
C THR A 733 -5.52 -15.70 -20.64
N ASN A 734 -6.28 -14.91 -21.39
CA ASN A 734 -6.96 -13.72 -20.88
C ASN A 734 -8.12 -14.04 -19.93
N SER A 735 -8.72 -15.22 -20.02
CA SER A 735 -9.80 -15.61 -19.10
C SER A 735 -9.32 -16.33 -17.83
N SER A 736 -8.07 -16.84 -17.80
CA SER A 736 -7.54 -17.65 -16.71
C SER A 736 -6.31 -17.09 -16.01
N LEU A 737 -5.47 -16.29 -16.70
CA LEU A 737 -4.17 -15.86 -16.19
C LEU A 737 -3.99 -14.33 -16.15
N HIS A 738 -4.80 -13.57 -16.89
CA HIS A 738 -4.77 -12.10 -16.87
C HIS A 738 -6.11 -11.56 -16.40
N TYR A 739 -6.08 -10.63 -15.44
CA TYR A 739 -7.29 -10.01 -14.95
C TYR A 739 -7.07 -8.52 -14.69
N ASP A 740 -7.99 -7.71 -15.19
CA ASP A 740 -8.10 -6.29 -14.82
C ASP A 740 -8.70 -6.11 -13.42
N LYS A 741 -9.34 -7.15 -12.87
CA LYS A 741 -10.02 -7.12 -11.57
C LYS A 741 -9.67 -8.34 -10.73
N LEU A 742 -9.23 -8.08 -9.49
CA LEU A 742 -8.94 -9.11 -8.50
C LEU A 742 -10.23 -9.86 -8.11
N THR A 743 -10.20 -11.19 -8.11
CA THR A 743 -11.32 -12.02 -7.62
C THR A 743 -11.27 -12.17 -6.09
N VAL A 744 -12.38 -12.60 -5.48
CA VAL A 744 -12.41 -12.94 -4.04
C VAL A 744 -11.35 -13.99 -3.72
N GLU A 745 -11.22 -15.05 -4.51
CA GLU A 745 -10.23 -16.11 -4.23
C GLU A 745 -8.80 -15.57 -4.25
N GLN A 746 -8.49 -14.69 -5.20
CA GLN A 746 -7.19 -14.03 -5.29
C GLN A 746 -6.96 -13.14 -4.08
N ALA A 747 -7.91 -12.30 -3.69
CA ALA A 747 -7.81 -11.45 -2.50
C ALA A 747 -7.63 -12.24 -1.19
N LEU A 748 -8.17 -13.46 -1.11
CA LEU A 748 -7.97 -14.37 0.02
C LEU A 748 -6.59 -15.06 0.02
N ARG A 749 -5.81 -14.91 -1.06
CA ARG A 749 -4.49 -15.53 -1.29
C ARG A 749 -3.35 -14.52 -1.45
N VAL A 750 -3.65 -13.24 -1.64
CA VAL A 750 -2.71 -12.12 -1.45
C VAL A 750 -2.67 -11.78 0.03
#